data_AF-A0A0E4FJJ9-F1
#
_entry.id   AF-A0A0E4FJJ9-F1
#
_cell.length_a   1.000
_cell.length_b   1.000
_cell.length_c   1.000
_cell.angle_alpha   90.00
_cell.angle_beta   90.00
_cell.angle_gamma   90.00
#
_symmetry.space_group_name_H-M   'P 1'
#
loop_
_entity.id
_entity.type
_entity.pdbx_description
1 polymer ?
#
loop_
_entity_poly.entity_id
_entity_poly.type
_entity_poly.pdbx_seq_one_letter_code
_entity_poly.pdbx_strand_id
1 'polypeptide(L)'
;MENFMRKLVAVGFVIIISALQVNSDCPRRRTLGNVIVIYPPNVPRTGQLPENTMISFKCKPGYQYVQGDKTVRCLHGRWVANGKTANTFICEIKDCPAVNIENGTTEVINGIQIKYSCNRGFKLKGFANSQCRLNKQGNYYVVHTPTCEALAECENPKDSGVEYEGKCCYADDRIKLSCSTGYRLEGTAEIICLSTGNWSSYFPICKWIQKCEDPGNSSFSIRNGSCCEIGDILTYTCEEGYELVDPEAGNWMTCLPEERWSGPKPRCKPKGAVVCPDIPLKKNNLRFEDIITEKKDVYVAWDELYLQCKDGYTTNDTLSLFCQEDGQWDEKVPICIPENPCLRPPIPDNGQIDELIDNDQLYLPIGFEINILCKENHEIKSGHYGSRCLGDNKWENGITNCTLIECSDPGIPDGAQRYGDDFHLGSSVTYKCIGNLNLLGSEVRTCEQTRRWSGQTTVCDAGDTHCPDPGIPLHSSRKIEGFNHGDKIIYSCEPESQMIGNSTRICLEDGTWSEEEVICLGSNEYPDMEVVAKALSKTMVQISRQSAYSKPVFGRSTISSDHATGVTIFFLLDASGSITKTEFKKSKELAIHVVRQIGISTHKGGVRISVINFSQNVETVVTWAVESVEQAITRIDSIEKRKDEGTNIAKALNHLANEVASTKENDLVRDNKNIAFIISDGNANEGGKPEKEAKLLKKFGVKMFAIAVGKKRDRVILKIITNDENNIFEFDSYQKLFDVISRTIGNQTNFQLCGINQPNLIKRNKINLNKNRRKRFIDGIGRIVGGQEAEYSWPWMAALYLKNKNNKWEFKCGGSIIHSDWILTAAHCFFVVDGFLDIDEEKSEEIQSAKWKASVGRLNISDENSGLFYKISTIKIHQEYDSKSYGNDIALLKVDKSIVFDIYTSPICLPPSMNDIPEKSEMYSSKSEAYVVGWGNTEVADLSSSQKQKNSDILLQLKLPLHDDKICKQKVNFKASQAGKEITHYLTPSPNSLCAGTGEGKQDACQGDSGGPLMQLIHSNSSSNIMKRWFEIGIVSWGIGCGLEGYYGYYTHVSKLKQWILNETNSEFEIVALNV
;
A
#
# COMPACT_ATOMS: atom_id res chain seq x y z
N MET A 1 -65.36 15.56 -22.63
CA MET A 1 -65.41 14.08 -22.50
C MET A 1 -64.71 13.35 -23.65
N GLU A 2 -64.77 13.80 -24.91
CA GLU A 2 -63.98 13.18 -26.01
C GLU A 2 -62.46 13.32 -25.88
N ASN A 3 -61.95 14.40 -25.27
CA ASN A 3 -60.52 14.52 -24.96
C ASN A 3 -60.07 13.70 -23.73
N PHE A 4 -61.01 13.18 -22.94
CA PHE A 4 -60.72 12.21 -21.88
C PHE A 4 -60.66 10.78 -22.44
N MET A 5 -61.46 10.49 -23.47
CA MET A 5 -61.48 9.18 -24.15
C MET A 5 -60.26 8.94 -25.05
N ARG A 6 -59.60 9.99 -25.59
CA ARG A 6 -58.37 9.81 -26.40
C ARG A 6 -57.09 9.55 -25.58
N LYS A 7 -57.06 9.89 -24.28
CA LYS A 7 -55.89 9.64 -23.42
C LYS A 7 -55.87 8.24 -22.76
N LEU A 8 -56.94 7.46 -22.88
CA LEU A 8 -57.01 6.08 -22.37
C LEU A 8 -56.41 5.02 -23.32
N VAL A 9 -55.94 5.40 -24.52
CA VAL A 9 -55.36 4.45 -25.49
C VAL A 9 -53.84 4.24 -25.30
N ALA A 10 -53.20 4.92 -24.35
CA ALA A 10 -51.74 4.85 -24.16
C ALA A 10 -51.27 4.05 -22.92
N VAL A 11 -52.18 3.38 -22.19
CA VAL A 11 -51.82 2.47 -21.08
C VAL A 11 -52.50 1.12 -21.34
N GLY A 12 -51.68 0.12 -21.64
CA GLY A 12 -52.10 -1.19 -22.14
C GLY A 12 -52.95 -1.99 -21.15
N PHE A 13 -54.26 -1.88 -21.29
CA PHE A 13 -55.23 -2.88 -20.83
C PHE A 13 -56.31 -3.04 -21.91
N VAL A 14 -56.10 -3.97 -22.83
CA VAL A 14 -57.14 -4.46 -23.72
C VAL A 14 -57.44 -5.90 -23.33
N ILE A 15 -58.22 -6.07 -22.25
CA ILE A 15 -59.06 -7.26 -22.12
C ILE A 15 -60.29 -6.93 -22.97
N ILE A 16 -60.39 -7.47 -24.19
CA ILE A 16 -61.64 -7.42 -24.95
C ILE A 16 -62.62 -8.35 -24.23
N ILE A 17 -63.27 -7.85 -23.18
CA ILE A 17 -64.44 -8.48 -22.60
C ILE A 17 -65.51 -8.43 -23.69
N SER A 18 -65.71 -9.55 -24.37
CA SER A 18 -66.80 -9.71 -25.31
C SER A 18 -68.08 -9.92 -24.52
N ALA A 19 -68.56 -8.87 -23.86
CA ALA A 19 -69.83 -8.89 -23.17
C ALA A 19 -70.96 -8.91 -24.21
N LEU A 20 -71.82 -9.93 -24.14
CA LEU A 20 -73.12 -9.87 -24.79
C LEU A 20 -73.95 -8.89 -23.96
N GLN A 21 -74.07 -7.62 -24.39
CA GLN A 21 -75.00 -6.70 -23.74
C GLN A 21 -76.41 -7.31 -23.83
N VAL A 22 -76.94 -7.74 -22.69
CA VAL A 22 -78.23 -8.46 -22.57
C VAL A 22 -79.44 -7.53 -22.76
N ASN A 23 -79.22 -6.26 -23.14
CA ASN A 23 -80.29 -5.28 -23.34
C ASN A 23 -80.59 -5.07 -24.83
N SER A 24 -81.21 -6.07 -25.48
CA SER A 24 -82.32 -5.95 -26.46
C SER A 24 -82.46 -7.19 -27.37
N ASP A 25 -83.70 -7.70 -27.47
CA ASP A 25 -84.34 -8.50 -28.54
C ASP A 25 -83.85 -9.90 -28.91
N CYS A 26 -83.60 -10.81 -27.94
CA CYS A 26 -83.21 -12.23 -28.15
C CYS A 26 -82.60 -12.58 -29.55
N PRO A 27 -81.52 -11.91 -29.99
CA PRO A 27 -81.12 -11.98 -31.38
C PRO A 27 -80.30 -13.25 -31.64
N ARG A 28 -80.58 -13.96 -32.74
CA ARG A 28 -79.80 -15.14 -33.12
C ARG A 28 -78.40 -14.71 -33.61
N ARG A 29 -77.37 -14.96 -32.81
CA ARG A 29 -75.95 -14.75 -33.18
C ARG A 29 -75.17 -16.07 -33.10
N ARG A 30 -74.38 -16.39 -34.13
CA ARG A 30 -73.64 -17.67 -34.19
C ARG A 30 -72.43 -17.71 -33.23
N THR A 31 -71.77 -16.58 -32.98
CA THR A 31 -70.67 -16.42 -32.04
C THR A 31 -70.62 -14.98 -31.55
N LEU A 32 -70.32 -14.73 -30.28
CA LEU A 32 -69.92 -13.41 -29.79
C LEU A 32 -68.54 -13.50 -29.17
N GLY A 33 -67.57 -12.85 -29.80
CA GLY A 33 -66.18 -12.85 -29.33
C GLY A 33 -65.66 -14.25 -29.05
N ASN A 34 -65.41 -14.56 -27.79
CA ASN A 34 -64.80 -15.81 -27.31
C ASN A 34 -65.81 -16.89 -26.87
N VAL A 35 -67.11 -16.66 -27.07
CA VAL A 35 -68.22 -17.56 -26.69
C VAL A 35 -68.87 -18.19 -27.93
N ILE A 36 -69.09 -19.50 -27.88
CA ILE A 36 -69.86 -20.30 -28.82
C ILE A 36 -71.28 -20.46 -28.26
N VAL A 37 -72.28 -20.10 -29.06
CA VAL A 37 -73.70 -20.25 -28.71
C VAL A 37 -74.24 -21.53 -29.34
N ILE A 38 -74.76 -22.43 -28.51
CA ILE A 38 -75.31 -23.72 -28.92
C ILE A 38 -76.83 -23.62 -28.92
N TYR A 39 -77.42 -23.88 -30.08
CA TYR A 39 -78.86 -23.83 -30.30
C TYR A 39 -79.44 -25.25 -30.33
N PRO A 40 -80.70 -25.44 -29.89
CA PRO A 40 -81.39 -26.70 -30.07
C PRO A 40 -81.63 -27.00 -31.56
N PRO A 41 -81.74 -28.29 -31.94
CA PRO A 41 -81.67 -28.74 -33.33
C PRO A 41 -82.78 -28.20 -34.26
N ASN A 42 -83.92 -27.76 -33.71
CA ASN A 42 -85.12 -27.39 -34.50
C ASN A 42 -85.39 -25.86 -34.57
N VAL A 43 -84.39 -25.00 -34.36
CA VAL A 43 -84.58 -23.53 -34.35
C VAL A 43 -84.38 -22.91 -35.76
N PRO A 44 -85.30 -22.08 -36.28
CA PRO A 44 -85.27 -21.52 -37.64
C PRO A 44 -84.12 -20.52 -37.90
N ARG A 45 -83.42 -20.64 -39.04
CA ARG A 45 -82.07 -20.06 -39.31
C ARG A 45 -81.98 -18.54 -39.48
N THR A 46 -83.09 -17.82 -39.54
CA THR A 46 -83.15 -16.36 -39.73
C THR A 46 -84.28 -15.76 -38.90
N GLY A 47 -84.04 -14.63 -38.23
CA GLY A 47 -85.04 -13.92 -37.40
C GLY A 47 -84.81 -14.03 -35.88
N GLN A 48 -85.69 -13.37 -35.12
CA GLN A 48 -85.73 -13.34 -33.64
C GLN A 48 -86.07 -14.74 -33.10
N LEU A 49 -85.44 -15.15 -31.99
CA LEU A 49 -85.64 -16.51 -31.47
C LEU A 49 -87.04 -16.65 -30.85
N PRO A 50 -87.75 -17.78 -31.05
CA PRO A 50 -89.07 -18.01 -30.46
C PRO A 50 -89.07 -17.92 -28.92
N GLU A 51 -90.19 -17.47 -28.36
CA GLU A 51 -90.47 -17.52 -26.91
C GLU A 51 -90.17 -18.91 -26.33
N ASN A 52 -89.62 -18.97 -25.12
CA ASN A 52 -89.15 -20.19 -24.44
C ASN A 52 -87.94 -20.91 -25.07
N THR A 53 -87.32 -20.39 -26.13
CA THR A 53 -86.09 -21.00 -26.68
C THR A 53 -84.98 -20.97 -25.64
N MET A 54 -84.44 -22.14 -25.31
CA MET A 54 -83.25 -22.27 -24.45
C MET A 54 -82.00 -22.42 -25.32
N ILE A 55 -80.98 -21.63 -25.01
CA ILE A 55 -79.65 -21.74 -25.61
C ILE A 55 -78.63 -21.99 -24.51
N SER A 56 -77.53 -22.65 -24.85
CA SER A 56 -76.41 -22.84 -23.95
C SER A 56 -75.14 -22.25 -24.53
N PHE A 57 -74.21 -21.88 -23.65
CA PHE A 57 -72.96 -21.26 -24.02
C PHE A 57 -71.79 -22.17 -23.70
N LYS A 58 -70.78 -22.15 -24.57
CA LYS A 58 -69.49 -22.79 -24.35
C LYS A 58 -68.37 -21.86 -24.78
N CYS A 59 -67.25 -21.84 -24.07
CA CYS A 59 -66.10 -21.07 -24.51
C CYS A 59 -65.45 -21.68 -25.77
N LYS A 60 -64.89 -20.83 -26.65
CA LYS A 60 -64.05 -21.28 -27.77
C LYS A 60 -62.82 -22.04 -27.27
N PRO A 61 -62.23 -22.96 -28.07
CA PRO A 61 -60.95 -23.60 -27.73
C PRO A 61 -59.89 -22.55 -27.35
N GLY A 62 -59.15 -22.80 -26.26
CA GLY A 62 -58.21 -21.83 -25.67
C GLY A 62 -58.80 -20.83 -24.67
N TYR A 63 -60.11 -20.89 -24.38
CA TYR A 63 -60.77 -20.05 -23.39
C TYR A 63 -61.48 -20.89 -22.31
N GLN A 64 -61.57 -20.37 -21.09
CA GLN A 64 -62.26 -20.99 -19.94
C GLN A 64 -63.40 -20.11 -19.44
N TYR A 65 -64.43 -20.76 -18.91
CA TYR A 65 -65.59 -20.09 -18.34
C TYR A 65 -65.22 -19.51 -16.97
N VAL A 66 -65.55 -18.24 -16.76
CA VAL A 66 -65.26 -17.52 -15.51
C VAL A 66 -66.53 -17.29 -14.70
N GLN A 67 -67.56 -16.68 -15.31
CA GLN A 67 -68.81 -16.35 -14.63
C GLN A 67 -69.98 -16.12 -15.60
N GLY A 68 -71.21 -16.15 -15.10
CA GLY A 68 -72.45 -15.92 -15.85
C GLY A 68 -73.33 -17.14 -16.08
N ASP A 69 -74.51 -16.97 -16.66
CA ASP A 69 -75.45 -18.07 -16.82
C ASP A 69 -75.11 -18.95 -18.03
N LYS A 70 -74.76 -20.22 -17.80
CA LYS A 70 -74.34 -21.16 -18.87
C LYS A 70 -75.47 -21.52 -19.84
N THR A 71 -76.70 -21.38 -19.38
CA THR A 71 -77.92 -21.68 -20.15
C THR A 71 -78.93 -20.60 -19.85
N VAL A 72 -79.53 -20.04 -20.90
CA VAL A 72 -80.49 -18.94 -20.79
C VAL A 72 -81.71 -19.23 -21.66
N ARG A 73 -82.87 -18.70 -21.25
CA ARG A 73 -84.14 -18.84 -21.94
C ARG A 73 -84.62 -17.48 -22.44
N CYS A 74 -85.12 -17.40 -23.67
CA CYS A 74 -85.77 -16.19 -24.16
C CYS A 74 -87.21 -16.10 -23.63
N LEU A 75 -87.51 -15.04 -22.89
CA LEU A 75 -88.86 -14.71 -22.39
C LEU A 75 -89.12 -13.21 -22.62
N HIS A 76 -90.23 -12.87 -23.27
CA HIS A 76 -90.66 -11.53 -23.64
C HIS A 76 -89.54 -10.69 -24.28
N GLY A 77 -88.79 -11.30 -25.22
CA GLY A 77 -87.67 -10.65 -25.91
C GLY A 77 -86.39 -10.46 -25.08
N ARG A 78 -86.33 -10.99 -23.84
CA ARG A 78 -85.15 -10.89 -22.95
C ARG A 78 -84.60 -12.25 -22.55
N TRP A 79 -83.29 -12.30 -22.29
CA TRP A 79 -82.64 -13.50 -21.76
C TRP A 79 -82.84 -13.61 -20.25
N VAL A 80 -83.40 -14.74 -19.81
CA VAL A 80 -83.70 -15.04 -18.41
C VAL A 80 -83.03 -16.35 -18.02
N ALA A 81 -82.43 -16.37 -16.83
CA ALA A 81 -81.89 -17.56 -16.19
C ALA A 81 -82.46 -17.66 -14.78
N ASN A 82 -82.93 -18.85 -14.37
CA ASN A 82 -83.47 -19.10 -13.04
C ASN A 82 -84.51 -18.05 -12.56
N GLY A 83 -85.37 -17.58 -13.46
CA GLY A 83 -86.44 -16.62 -13.15
C GLY A 83 -86.00 -15.15 -13.01
N LYS A 84 -84.73 -14.82 -13.26
CA LYS A 84 -84.20 -13.44 -13.26
C LYS A 84 -83.48 -13.12 -14.57
N THR A 85 -83.26 -11.83 -14.85
CA THR A 85 -82.47 -11.40 -16.02
C THR A 85 -81.12 -12.09 -16.02
N ALA A 86 -80.75 -12.71 -17.15
CA ALA A 86 -79.55 -13.53 -17.23
C ALA A 86 -78.29 -12.69 -17.09
N ASN A 87 -77.35 -13.20 -16.30
CA ASN A 87 -76.01 -12.66 -16.17
C ASN A 87 -75.19 -13.01 -17.42
N THR A 88 -74.29 -12.10 -17.80
CA THR A 88 -73.48 -12.25 -19.01
C THR A 88 -72.50 -13.43 -18.85
N PHE A 89 -72.50 -14.38 -19.80
CA PHE A 89 -71.55 -15.49 -19.83
C PHE A 89 -70.17 -15.02 -20.31
N ILE A 90 -69.16 -15.12 -19.45
CA ILE A 90 -67.82 -14.59 -19.68
C ILE A 90 -66.83 -15.74 -19.84
N CYS A 91 -66.07 -15.68 -20.93
CA CYS A 91 -64.93 -16.55 -21.20
C CYS A 91 -63.64 -15.74 -21.24
N GLU A 92 -62.66 -16.18 -20.46
CA GLU A 92 -61.30 -15.62 -20.45
C GLU A 92 -60.31 -16.62 -21.03
N ILE A 93 -59.14 -16.15 -21.45
CA ILE A 93 -58.13 -17.01 -22.06
C ILE A 93 -57.67 -18.04 -21.02
N LYS A 94 -57.46 -19.29 -21.44
CA LYS A 94 -56.80 -20.28 -20.57
C LYS A 94 -55.34 -19.89 -20.45
N ASP A 95 -54.84 -19.77 -19.23
CA ASP A 95 -53.42 -19.50 -18.99
C ASP A 95 -52.56 -20.62 -19.57
N CYS A 96 -51.43 -20.21 -20.14
CA CYS A 96 -50.46 -21.17 -20.63
C CYS A 96 -49.85 -21.98 -19.47
N PRO A 97 -49.69 -23.32 -19.60
CA PRO A 97 -49.10 -24.16 -18.56
C PRO A 97 -47.56 -24.03 -18.52
N ALA A 98 -47.06 -22.82 -18.31
CA ALA A 98 -45.64 -22.57 -18.10
C ALA A 98 -45.23 -23.02 -16.69
N VAL A 99 -44.15 -23.79 -16.58
CA VAL A 99 -43.57 -24.24 -15.30
C VAL A 99 -42.20 -23.58 -15.16
N ASN A 100 -41.85 -23.19 -13.94
CA ASN A 100 -40.50 -22.70 -13.63
C ASN A 100 -39.46 -23.75 -14.05
N ILE A 101 -38.40 -23.29 -14.70
CA ILE A 101 -37.26 -24.12 -15.06
C ILE A 101 -36.32 -24.23 -13.86
N GLU A 102 -35.59 -25.35 -13.76
CA GLU A 102 -34.63 -25.57 -12.69
C GLU A 102 -33.56 -24.46 -12.69
N ASN A 103 -33.29 -23.88 -11.52
CA ASN A 103 -32.44 -22.70 -11.35
C ASN A 103 -32.86 -21.48 -12.20
N GLY A 104 -34.16 -21.33 -12.46
CA GLY A 104 -34.73 -20.17 -13.14
C GLY A 104 -36.20 -19.91 -12.81
N THR A 105 -36.74 -18.85 -13.39
CA THR A 105 -38.11 -18.37 -13.21
C THR A 105 -38.80 -18.17 -14.55
N THR A 106 -40.12 -18.28 -14.53
CA THR A 106 -40.96 -18.07 -15.70
C THR A 106 -41.98 -16.96 -15.48
N GLU A 107 -42.15 -16.12 -16.50
CA GLU A 107 -43.14 -15.06 -16.52
C GLU A 107 -44.04 -15.25 -17.75
N VAL A 108 -45.35 -15.36 -17.52
CA VAL A 108 -46.34 -15.46 -18.60
C VAL A 108 -46.86 -14.07 -18.94
N ILE A 109 -46.58 -13.60 -20.15
CA ILE A 109 -46.95 -12.28 -20.66
C ILE A 109 -48.19 -12.43 -21.56
N ASN A 110 -49.23 -11.65 -21.27
CA ASN A 110 -50.50 -11.64 -22.01
C ASN A 110 -51.18 -13.02 -22.18
N GLY A 111 -50.97 -13.94 -21.22
CA GLY A 111 -51.59 -15.28 -21.17
C GLY A 111 -51.01 -16.34 -22.12
N ILE A 112 -50.22 -15.96 -23.13
CA ILE A 112 -49.73 -16.88 -24.19
C ILE A 112 -48.26 -16.70 -24.60
N GLN A 113 -47.56 -15.65 -24.15
CA GLN A 113 -46.11 -15.51 -24.31
C GLN A 113 -45.43 -15.91 -23.00
N ILE A 114 -44.29 -16.58 -23.07
CA ILE A 114 -43.52 -16.97 -21.90
C ILE A 114 -42.13 -16.40 -22.01
N LYS A 115 -41.66 -15.79 -20.93
CA LYS A 115 -40.29 -15.34 -20.77
C LYS A 115 -39.63 -16.16 -19.67
N TYR A 116 -38.49 -16.74 -19.99
CA TYR A 116 -37.65 -17.51 -19.07
C TYR A 116 -36.46 -16.66 -18.64
N SER A 117 -36.12 -16.74 -17.36
CA SER A 117 -34.92 -16.14 -16.78
C SER A 117 -34.23 -17.15 -15.87
N CYS A 118 -32.91 -17.14 -15.83
CA CYS A 118 -32.16 -17.93 -14.85
C CYS A 118 -31.97 -17.16 -13.54
N ASN A 119 -31.88 -17.91 -12.45
CA ASN A 119 -31.45 -17.40 -11.15
C ASN A 119 -29.99 -16.95 -11.24
N ARG A 120 -29.56 -16.13 -10.27
CA ARG A 120 -28.17 -15.65 -10.19
C ARG A 120 -27.19 -16.84 -10.19
N GLY A 121 -26.07 -16.69 -10.88
CA GLY A 121 -25.06 -17.75 -11.05
C GLY A 121 -25.29 -18.68 -12.25
N PHE A 122 -26.41 -18.56 -12.95
CA PHE A 122 -26.75 -19.43 -14.09
C PHE A 122 -27.06 -18.62 -15.35
N LYS A 123 -26.67 -19.15 -16.51
CA LYS A 123 -26.92 -18.58 -17.83
C LYS A 123 -27.92 -19.44 -18.60
N LEU A 124 -28.85 -18.75 -19.25
CA LEU A 124 -29.90 -19.38 -20.02
C LEU A 124 -29.34 -19.95 -21.33
N LYS A 125 -29.52 -21.25 -21.53
CA LYS A 125 -29.18 -21.98 -22.76
C LYS A 125 -30.45 -22.35 -23.49
N GLY A 126 -30.62 -21.76 -24.67
CA GLY A 126 -31.84 -21.82 -25.48
C GLY A 126 -32.51 -20.46 -25.61
N PHE A 127 -33.75 -20.43 -26.10
CA PHE A 127 -34.48 -19.19 -26.34
C PHE A 127 -35.14 -18.67 -25.06
N ALA A 128 -34.79 -17.45 -24.65
CA ALA A 128 -35.37 -16.78 -23.49
C ALA A 128 -36.88 -16.50 -23.62
N ASN A 129 -37.39 -16.43 -24.84
CA ASN A 129 -38.80 -16.19 -25.11
C ASN A 129 -39.40 -17.40 -25.83
N SER A 130 -40.54 -17.86 -25.34
CA SER A 130 -41.33 -18.93 -25.93
C SER A 130 -42.78 -18.47 -26.12
N GLN A 131 -43.53 -19.20 -26.93
CA GLN A 131 -44.94 -18.91 -27.19
C GLN A 131 -45.75 -20.19 -27.02
N CYS A 132 -46.96 -20.04 -26.51
CA CYS A 132 -47.87 -21.15 -26.32
C CYS A 132 -48.75 -21.35 -27.56
N ARG A 133 -48.89 -22.61 -27.98
CA ARG A 133 -49.73 -22.99 -29.12
C ARG A 133 -50.85 -23.91 -28.68
N LEU A 134 -51.98 -23.83 -29.39
CA LEU A 134 -53.11 -24.72 -29.18
C LEU A 134 -52.85 -26.09 -29.81
N ASN A 135 -53.01 -27.15 -29.04
CA ASN A 135 -53.03 -28.51 -29.58
C ASN A 135 -54.40 -28.81 -30.22
N LYS A 136 -54.49 -29.96 -30.92
CA LYS A 136 -55.73 -30.41 -31.57
C LYS A 136 -56.89 -30.64 -30.59
N GLN A 137 -56.61 -30.82 -29.29
CA GLN A 137 -57.63 -30.94 -28.24
C GLN A 137 -58.06 -29.58 -27.63
N GLY A 138 -57.49 -28.45 -28.05
CA GLY A 138 -57.86 -27.12 -27.59
C GLY A 138 -57.21 -26.64 -26.29
N ASN A 139 -56.08 -27.23 -25.89
CA ASN A 139 -55.25 -26.80 -24.75
C ASN A 139 -53.95 -26.14 -25.22
N TYR A 140 -53.47 -25.14 -24.49
CA TYR A 140 -52.17 -24.52 -24.74
C TYR A 140 -51.02 -25.43 -24.29
N TYR A 141 -49.96 -25.51 -25.09
CA TYR A 141 -48.68 -26.12 -24.73
C TYR A 141 -47.52 -25.21 -25.12
N VAL A 142 -46.41 -25.32 -24.39
CA VAL A 142 -45.19 -24.54 -24.62
C VAL A 142 -44.40 -25.13 -25.78
N VAL A 143 -43.95 -24.30 -26.72
CA VAL A 143 -43.24 -24.77 -27.92
C VAL A 143 -41.77 -25.09 -27.64
N HIS A 144 -41.09 -24.27 -26.84
CA HIS A 144 -39.68 -24.47 -26.46
C HIS A 144 -39.45 -24.13 -24.99
N THR A 145 -38.66 -24.95 -24.29
CA THR A 145 -38.28 -24.76 -22.88
C THR A 145 -36.75 -24.71 -22.76
N PRO A 146 -36.14 -23.58 -22.33
CA PRO A 146 -34.70 -23.46 -22.18
C PRO A 146 -34.21 -24.07 -20.84
N THR A 147 -32.90 -24.27 -20.72
CA THR A 147 -32.25 -24.73 -19.47
C THR A 147 -31.31 -23.66 -18.91
N CYS A 148 -31.02 -23.73 -17.61
CA CYS A 148 -30.08 -22.85 -16.94
C CYS A 148 -28.78 -23.61 -16.63
N GLU A 149 -27.65 -23.17 -17.21
CA GLU A 149 -26.33 -23.76 -16.96
C GLU A 149 -25.51 -22.86 -16.04
N ALA A 150 -24.78 -23.45 -15.09
CA ALA A 150 -23.94 -22.70 -14.15
C ALA A 150 -22.83 -21.95 -14.90
N LEU A 151 -22.58 -20.70 -14.50
CA LEU A 151 -21.54 -19.84 -15.09
C LEU A 151 -20.13 -20.19 -14.59
N ALA A 152 -20.01 -20.51 -13.30
CA ALA A 152 -18.84 -21.07 -12.62
C ALA A 152 -19.23 -21.48 -11.18
N GLU A 153 -18.56 -22.48 -10.61
CA GLU A 153 -18.76 -22.96 -9.23
C GLU A 153 -17.47 -22.74 -8.43
N CYS A 154 -17.57 -22.03 -7.31
CA CYS A 154 -16.46 -21.79 -6.40
C CYS A 154 -16.33 -22.93 -5.38
N GLU A 155 -15.11 -23.15 -4.89
CA GLU A 155 -14.82 -24.18 -3.90
C GLU A 155 -15.58 -23.94 -2.59
N ASN A 156 -16.18 -25.01 -2.04
CA ASN A 156 -17.00 -24.96 -0.83
C ASN A 156 -16.12 -24.68 0.41
N PRO A 157 -16.49 -23.77 1.32
CA PRO A 157 -15.72 -23.51 2.53
C PRO A 157 -15.81 -24.69 3.50
N LYS A 158 -14.92 -25.68 3.36
CA LYS A 158 -14.83 -26.82 4.29
C LYS A 158 -13.37 -27.19 4.53
N ASP A 159 -12.62 -26.42 5.34
CA ASP A 159 -11.53 -26.99 6.17
C ASP A 159 -10.81 -26.06 7.19
N SER A 160 -11.44 -25.03 7.80
CA SER A 160 -10.64 -24.03 8.56
C SER A 160 -11.22 -23.46 9.85
N GLY A 161 -12.29 -24.02 10.42
CA GLY A 161 -12.92 -23.45 11.64
C GLY A 161 -13.62 -22.10 11.43
N VAL A 162 -13.74 -21.69 10.16
CA VAL A 162 -14.53 -20.57 9.66
C VAL A 162 -15.94 -21.08 9.38
N GLU A 163 -16.93 -20.46 9.99
CA GLU A 163 -18.35 -20.68 9.72
C GLU A 163 -18.81 -19.72 8.62
N TYR A 164 -19.81 -20.12 7.83
CA TYR A 164 -20.35 -19.26 6.78
C TYR A 164 -21.87 -19.26 6.74
N GLU A 165 -22.44 -18.10 6.43
CA GLU A 165 -23.86 -17.87 6.29
C GLU A 165 -24.16 -17.25 4.91
N GLY A 166 -25.06 -17.87 4.13
CA GLY A 166 -25.41 -17.40 2.79
C GLY A 166 -25.71 -18.53 1.80
N LYS A 167 -26.14 -18.17 0.59
CA LYS A 167 -26.25 -19.11 -0.54
C LYS A 167 -24.88 -19.25 -1.18
N CYS A 168 -24.47 -20.48 -1.47
CA CYS A 168 -23.18 -20.87 -2.03
C CYS A 168 -23.40 -22.03 -3.02
N CYS A 169 -22.57 -22.26 -4.04
CA CYS A 169 -21.29 -21.60 -4.35
C CYS A 169 -21.20 -21.21 -5.84
N TYR A 170 -22.19 -20.48 -6.35
CA TYR A 170 -22.24 -20.09 -7.77
C TYR A 170 -21.88 -18.63 -7.98
N ALA A 171 -21.45 -18.26 -9.20
CA ALA A 171 -21.08 -16.89 -9.53
C ALA A 171 -22.10 -15.83 -9.04
N ASP A 172 -21.58 -14.76 -8.43
CA ASP A 172 -22.26 -13.68 -7.71
C ASP A 172 -22.90 -14.06 -6.35
N ASP A 173 -22.77 -15.30 -5.89
CA ASP A 173 -23.15 -15.69 -4.53
C ASP A 173 -22.27 -14.97 -3.50
N ARG A 174 -22.90 -14.51 -2.43
CA ARG A 174 -22.25 -13.82 -1.32
C ARG A 174 -22.38 -14.67 -0.08
N ILE A 175 -21.24 -15.03 0.48
CA ILE A 175 -21.19 -15.70 1.77
C ILE A 175 -20.56 -14.76 2.78
N LYS A 176 -21.17 -14.73 3.96
CA LYS A 176 -20.64 -14.02 5.12
C LYS A 176 -19.86 -15.02 5.95
N LEU A 177 -18.63 -14.66 6.31
CA LEU A 177 -17.69 -15.53 7.02
C LEU A 177 -17.56 -15.04 8.45
N SER A 178 -17.67 -15.97 9.39
CA SER A 178 -17.52 -15.76 10.82
C SER A 178 -16.59 -16.81 11.41
N CYS A 179 -15.99 -16.50 12.56
CA CYS A 179 -15.25 -17.48 13.32
C CYS A 179 -16.13 -18.13 14.37
N SER A 180 -15.82 -19.39 14.70
CA SER A 180 -16.33 -20.05 15.90
C SER A 180 -15.99 -19.25 17.17
N THR A 181 -16.83 -19.39 18.20
CA THR A 181 -16.74 -18.64 19.46
C THR A 181 -15.32 -18.69 20.07
N GLY A 182 -14.75 -17.52 20.38
CA GLY A 182 -13.40 -17.40 20.96
C GLY A 182 -12.30 -16.99 19.98
N TYR A 183 -12.63 -16.78 18.70
CA TYR A 183 -11.70 -16.35 17.65
C TYR A 183 -12.20 -15.09 16.93
N ARG A 184 -11.29 -14.18 16.59
CA ARG A 184 -11.53 -13.02 15.72
C ARG A 184 -11.13 -13.33 14.28
N LEU A 185 -11.96 -12.87 13.35
CA LEU A 185 -11.78 -13.05 11.93
C LEU A 185 -10.77 -12.02 11.38
N GLU A 186 -9.64 -12.48 10.86
CA GLU A 186 -8.62 -11.65 10.21
C GLU A 186 -8.67 -11.86 8.70
N GLY A 187 -9.14 -10.84 7.99
CA GLY A 187 -9.44 -10.88 6.57
C GLY A 187 -10.86 -10.41 6.29
N THR A 188 -11.36 -10.68 5.07
CA THR A 188 -12.66 -10.20 4.61
C THR A 188 -13.80 -11.05 5.16
N ALA A 189 -14.72 -10.44 5.91
CA ALA A 189 -15.90 -11.09 6.50
C ALA A 189 -17.04 -11.36 5.51
N GLU A 190 -16.92 -10.90 4.27
CA GLU A 190 -17.87 -11.19 3.19
C GLU A 190 -17.07 -11.38 1.90
N ILE A 191 -17.31 -12.49 1.21
CA ILE A 191 -16.67 -12.80 -0.06
C ILE A 191 -17.71 -13.21 -1.11
N ILE A 192 -17.40 -12.95 -2.37
CA ILE A 192 -18.29 -13.12 -3.51
C ILE A 192 -17.70 -14.18 -4.43
N CYS A 193 -18.46 -15.19 -4.83
CA CYS A 193 -18.00 -16.13 -5.85
C CYS A 193 -17.96 -15.38 -7.19
N LEU A 194 -16.78 -15.20 -7.79
CA LEU A 194 -16.65 -14.48 -9.05
C LEU A 194 -17.10 -15.37 -10.22
N SER A 195 -17.46 -14.75 -11.33
CA SER A 195 -17.80 -15.46 -12.58
C SER A 195 -16.65 -16.29 -13.18
N THR A 196 -15.47 -16.22 -12.59
CA THR A 196 -14.28 -17.01 -12.95
C THR A 196 -14.18 -18.34 -12.21
N GLY A 197 -15.03 -18.59 -11.20
CA GLY A 197 -14.96 -19.79 -10.34
C GLY A 197 -14.07 -19.64 -9.11
N ASN A 198 -13.54 -18.43 -8.86
CA ASN A 198 -12.75 -18.10 -7.68
C ASN A 198 -13.51 -17.12 -6.77
N TRP A 199 -13.26 -17.17 -5.46
CA TRP A 199 -13.78 -16.16 -4.53
C TRP A 199 -13.11 -14.79 -4.74
N SER A 200 -13.86 -13.71 -4.49
CA SER A 200 -13.40 -12.31 -4.64
C SER A 200 -12.29 -11.92 -3.67
N SER A 201 -12.04 -12.77 -2.68
CA SER A 201 -10.99 -12.67 -1.67
C SER A 201 -10.71 -14.06 -1.12
N TYR A 202 -9.54 -14.26 -0.51
CA TYR A 202 -9.17 -15.51 0.15
C TYR A 202 -10.00 -15.73 1.43
N PHE A 203 -10.12 -16.98 1.88
CA PHE A 203 -10.75 -17.28 3.16
C PHE A 203 -9.97 -16.61 4.31
N PRO A 204 -10.66 -15.90 5.21
CA PRO A 204 -10.05 -15.20 6.33
C PRO A 204 -9.59 -16.20 7.40
N ILE A 205 -8.61 -15.78 8.20
CA ILE A 205 -7.99 -16.63 9.22
C ILE A 205 -8.64 -16.32 10.57
N CYS A 206 -9.09 -17.35 11.28
CA CYS A 206 -9.58 -17.21 12.65
C CYS A 206 -8.41 -17.19 13.63
N LYS A 207 -8.08 -16.02 14.18
CA LYS A 207 -7.09 -15.86 15.25
C LYS A 207 -7.79 -15.86 16.59
N TRP A 208 -7.20 -16.50 17.60
CA TRP A 208 -7.80 -16.52 18.94
C TRP A 208 -7.93 -15.10 19.52
N ILE A 209 -9.02 -14.80 20.24
CA ILE A 209 -9.25 -13.48 20.87
C ILE A 209 -8.41 -13.42 22.15
N GLN A 210 -7.33 -12.61 22.13
CA GLN A 210 -6.48 -12.38 23.31
C GLN A 210 -7.20 -11.49 24.35
N LYS A 211 -7.32 -12.01 25.57
CA LYS A 211 -7.90 -11.36 26.76
C LYS A 211 -6.79 -10.81 27.65
N CYS A 212 -7.05 -9.77 28.45
CA CYS A 212 -6.16 -9.43 29.56
C CYS A 212 -6.12 -10.59 30.57
N GLU A 213 -5.00 -10.78 31.28
CA GLU A 213 -4.92 -11.77 32.36
C GLU A 213 -5.89 -11.38 33.49
N ASP A 214 -6.69 -12.31 34.02
CA ASP A 214 -7.64 -12.00 35.10
C ASP A 214 -6.87 -11.63 36.37
N PRO A 215 -6.96 -10.37 36.85
CA PRO A 215 -6.24 -9.94 38.04
C PRO A 215 -6.76 -10.61 39.33
N GLY A 216 -7.88 -11.34 39.26
CA GLY A 216 -8.49 -12.01 40.40
C GLY A 216 -9.09 -11.02 41.41
N ASN A 217 -9.40 -11.50 42.61
CA ASN A 217 -9.80 -10.64 43.73
C ASN A 217 -8.57 -10.19 44.52
N SER A 218 -8.63 -8.99 45.12
CA SER A 218 -7.67 -8.62 46.16
C SER A 218 -8.16 -9.12 47.52
N SER A 219 -7.27 -9.54 48.42
CA SER A 219 -7.62 -9.86 49.81
C SER A 219 -8.41 -8.70 50.46
N PHE A 220 -9.43 -9.03 51.25
CA PHE A 220 -10.31 -8.08 51.97
C PHE A 220 -10.96 -7.02 51.08
N SER A 221 -11.25 -7.40 49.83
CA SER A 221 -11.91 -6.54 48.85
C SER A 221 -12.98 -7.30 48.08
N ILE A 222 -14.01 -6.57 47.67
CA ILE A 222 -15.09 -7.04 46.80
C ILE A 222 -14.85 -6.46 45.40
N ARG A 223 -14.63 -7.35 44.41
CA ARG A 223 -14.49 -6.99 43.00
C ARG A 223 -15.86 -6.92 42.33
N ASN A 224 -16.14 -5.80 41.67
CA ASN A 224 -17.30 -5.55 40.84
C ASN A 224 -16.88 -5.36 39.38
N GLY A 225 -17.57 -6.05 38.46
CA GLY A 225 -17.28 -6.04 37.02
C GLY A 225 -16.94 -7.44 36.49
N SER A 226 -17.34 -7.71 35.23
CA SER A 226 -16.95 -8.91 34.50
C SER A 226 -15.66 -8.65 33.71
N CYS A 227 -14.87 -9.71 33.50
CA CYS A 227 -13.58 -9.65 32.83
C CYS A 227 -13.55 -10.61 31.61
N CYS A 228 -12.58 -10.55 30.69
CA CYS A 228 -11.34 -9.76 30.64
C CYS A 228 -11.08 -9.23 29.21
N GLU A 229 -12.15 -8.76 28.57
CA GLU A 229 -12.13 -8.25 27.21
C GLU A 229 -11.59 -6.81 27.17
N ILE A 230 -11.02 -6.41 26.04
CA ILE A 230 -10.50 -5.05 25.85
C ILE A 230 -11.63 -4.04 26.08
N GLY A 231 -11.42 -3.12 27.02
CA GLY A 231 -12.40 -2.14 27.47
C GLY A 231 -13.16 -2.53 28.73
N ASP A 232 -13.05 -3.76 29.23
CA ASP A 232 -13.64 -4.16 30.52
C ASP A 232 -13.04 -3.33 31.66
N ILE A 233 -13.90 -2.92 32.60
CA ILE A 233 -13.52 -2.15 33.79
C ILE A 233 -13.84 -2.99 35.02
N LEU A 234 -12.80 -3.27 35.82
CA LEU A 234 -12.93 -3.89 37.13
C LEU A 234 -12.81 -2.83 38.21
N THR A 235 -13.73 -2.86 39.18
CA THR A 235 -13.75 -1.95 40.34
C THR A 235 -13.63 -2.75 41.63
N TYR A 236 -12.86 -2.26 42.59
CA TYR A 236 -12.60 -2.93 43.85
C TYR A 236 -13.11 -2.07 45.01
N THR A 237 -13.78 -2.69 45.96
CA THR A 237 -14.31 -2.03 47.17
C THR A 237 -13.74 -2.73 48.39
N CYS A 238 -13.04 -2.01 49.26
CA CYS A 238 -12.49 -2.61 50.49
C CYS A 238 -13.60 -2.97 51.47
N GLU A 239 -13.44 -4.11 52.16
CA GLU A 239 -14.35 -4.57 53.20
C GLU A 239 -14.31 -3.65 54.44
N GLU A 240 -15.32 -3.75 55.30
CA GLU A 240 -15.41 -2.96 56.52
C GLU A 240 -14.19 -3.19 57.44
N GLY A 241 -13.54 -2.10 57.87
CA GLY A 241 -12.28 -2.16 58.64
C GLY A 241 -11.00 -2.04 57.78
N TYR A 242 -11.14 -2.02 56.45
CA TYR A 242 -10.04 -1.88 55.50
C TYR A 242 -10.15 -0.59 54.67
N GLU A 243 -9.02 -0.15 54.11
CA GLU A 243 -8.90 1.02 53.23
C GLU A 243 -7.95 0.72 52.07
N LEU A 244 -8.02 1.50 50.99
CA LEU A 244 -7.13 1.33 49.83
C LEU A 244 -5.68 1.64 50.21
N VAL A 245 -4.74 0.82 49.73
CA VAL A 245 -3.31 1.04 49.95
C VAL A 245 -2.85 2.35 49.32
N ASP A 246 -3.31 2.61 48.10
CA ASP A 246 -3.04 3.84 47.35
C ASP A 246 -4.38 4.47 46.92
N PRO A 247 -4.91 5.42 47.71
CA PRO A 247 -6.15 6.12 47.38
C PRO A 247 -6.05 6.98 46.11
N GLU A 248 -4.85 7.43 45.73
CA GLU A 248 -4.63 8.33 44.58
C GLU A 248 -4.62 7.57 43.26
N ALA A 249 -4.13 6.32 43.25
CA ALA A 249 -4.18 5.42 42.09
C ALA A 249 -5.61 4.97 41.72
N GLY A 250 -6.59 5.19 42.61
CA GLY A 250 -8.00 4.85 42.40
C GLY A 250 -8.32 3.38 42.66
N ASN A 251 -9.61 3.05 42.62
CA ASN A 251 -10.13 1.73 42.97
C ASN A 251 -10.56 0.89 41.76
N TRP A 252 -10.09 1.23 40.56
CA TRP A 252 -10.53 0.61 39.32
C TRP A 252 -9.38 0.39 38.34
N MET A 253 -9.58 -0.53 37.39
CA MET A 253 -8.62 -0.82 36.33
C MET A 253 -9.36 -1.21 35.04
N THR A 254 -8.80 -0.83 33.88
CA THR A 254 -9.37 -1.09 32.55
C THR A 254 -8.43 -1.94 31.69
N CYS A 255 -8.96 -2.95 31.00
CA CYS A 255 -8.18 -3.75 30.07
C CYS A 255 -7.91 -2.94 28.79
N LEU A 256 -6.64 -2.62 28.51
CA LEU A 256 -6.23 -1.79 27.38
C LEU A 256 -5.99 -2.63 26.11
N PRO A 257 -6.03 -2.01 24.90
CA PRO A 257 -5.79 -2.70 23.64
C PRO A 257 -4.41 -3.33 23.49
N GLU A 258 -3.42 -2.91 24.28
CA GLU A 258 -2.05 -3.47 24.29
C GLU A 258 -1.89 -4.68 25.22
N GLU A 259 -2.98 -5.40 25.50
CA GLU A 259 -2.97 -6.64 26.31
C GLU A 259 -2.48 -6.41 27.76
N ARG A 260 -2.73 -5.23 28.33
CA ARG A 260 -2.35 -4.87 29.70
C ARG A 260 -3.44 -4.09 30.42
N TRP A 261 -3.47 -4.17 31.74
CA TRP A 261 -4.36 -3.33 32.55
C TRP A 261 -3.83 -1.90 32.65
N SER A 262 -4.74 -0.93 32.79
CA SER A 262 -4.43 0.50 32.90
C SER A 262 -3.57 0.86 34.11
N GLY A 263 -3.47 -0.02 35.10
CA GLY A 263 -2.68 0.14 36.30
C GLY A 263 -2.56 -1.17 37.08
N PRO A 264 -1.82 -1.18 38.21
CA PRO A 264 -1.77 -2.34 39.09
C PRO A 264 -3.15 -2.65 39.69
N LYS A 265 -3.38 -3.91 40.07
CA LYS A 265 -4.60 -4.33 40.79
C LYS A 265 -4.77 -3.48 42.06
N PRO A 266 -5.91 -2.80 42.28
CA PRO A 266 -6.17 -2.09 43.54
C PRO A 266 -6.15 -3.06 44.74
N ARG A 267 -5.56 -2.63 45.85
CA ARG A 267 -5.37 -3.46 47.07
C ARG A 267 -5.86 -2.77 48.32
N CYS A 268 -6.28 -3.57 49.30
CA CYS A 268 -6.82 -3.10 50.58
C CYS A 268 -5.91 -3.50 51.75
N LYS A 269 -5.77 -2.60 52.72
CA LYS A 269 -5.04 -2.79 53.98
C LYS A 269 -5.95 -2.51 55.18
N PRO A 270 -5.70 -3.07 56.37
CA PRO A 270 -6.39 -2.64 57.58
C PRO A 270 -6.22 -1.14 57.79
N LYS A 271 -7.28 -0.45 58.24
CA LYS A 271 -7.23 1.01 58.47
C LYS A 271 -6.10 1.37 59.43
N GLY A 272 -5.23 2.29 58.99
CA GLY A 272 -4.08 2.76 59.79
C GLY A 272 -2.86 1.82 59.78
N ALA A 273 -2.87 0.72 59.03
CA ALA A 273 -1.70 -0.13 58.89
C ALA A 273 -0.62 0.51 58.00
N VAL A 274 0.63 0.34 58.39
CA VAL A 274 1.82 0.69 57.60
C VAL A 274 2.16 -0.50 56.69
N VAL A 275 2.40 -0.23 55.41
CA VAL A 275 2.57 -1.25 54.35
C VAL A 275 4.01 -1.21 53.83
N CYS A 276 4.61 -2.38 53.66
CA CYS A 276 5.93 -2.50 53.03
C CYS A 276 5.84 -2.49 51.49
N PRO A 277 6.87 -1.97 50.78
CA PRO A 277 6.91 -1.95 49.32
C PRO A 277 6.83 -3.33 48.67
N ASP A 278 6.28 -3.38 47.45
CA ASP A 278 6.26 -4.60 46.64
C ASP A 278 7.66 -5.03 46.20
N ILE A 279 7.90 -6.34 46.18
CA ILE A 279 9.17 -6.92 45.77
C ILE A 279 9.14 -7.23 44.27
N PRO A 280 10.10 -6.73 43.46
CA PRO A 280 10.13 -6.93 42.01
C PRO A 280 10.69 -8.30 41.62
N LEU A 281 9.95 -9.38 41.90
CA LEU A 281 10.39 -10.78 41.73
C LEU A 281 10.91 -11.12 40.33
N LYS A 282 10.35 -10.49 39.28
CA LYS A 282 10.78 -10.73 37.89
C LYS A 282 12.18 -10.19 37.60
N LYS A 283 12.58 -9.07 38.20
CA LYS A 283 13.86 -8.40 37.93
C LYS A 283 15.04 -9.10 38.62
N ASN A 284 14.79 -9.71 39.78
CA ASN A 284 15.85 -10.29 40.61
C ASN A 284 15.94 -11.82 40.49
N ASN A 285 15.25 -12.43 39.53
CA ASN A 285 15.18 -13.89 39.33
C ASN A 285 14.78 -14.68 40.60
N LEU A 286 13.89 -14.09 41.40
CA LEU A 286 13.30 -14.68 42.61
C LEU A 286 11.94 -15.33 42.31
N ARG A 287 11.56 -16.30 43.14
CA ARG A 287 10.24 -16.94 43.27
C ARG A 287 9.87 -17.05 44.75
N PHE A 288 8.60 -17.25 45.06
CA PHE A 288 8.15 -17.52 46.43
C PHE A 288 8.32 -19.00 46.78
N GLU A 289 8.42 -19.32 48.07
CA GLU A 289 8.37 -20.70 48.57
C GLU A 289 6.91 -21.09 48.89
N ASP A 290 6.45 -22.26 48.43
CA ASP A 290 5.08 -22.77 48.63
C ASP A 290 4.81 -23.33 50.06
N ILE A 291 5.56 -22.88 51.08
CA ILE A 291 5.52 -23.50 52.41
C ILE A 291 5.17 -22.45 53.48
N ILE A 292 3.89 -22.49 53.90
CA ILE A 292 3.27 -21.99 55.16
C ILE A 292 2.63 -20.59 55.15
N THR A 293 2.94 -19.66 54.25
CA THR A 293 2.16 -18.40 54.14
C THR A 293 1.61 -18.21 52.74
N GLU A 294 0.27 -18.20 52.61
CA GLU A 294 -0.40 -17.80 51.37
C GLU A 294 0.13 -16.42 50.96
N LYS A 295 0.54 -16.28 49.70
CA LYS A 295 0.99 -15.00 49.12
C LYS A 295 -0.04 -13.92 49.44
N LYS A 296 0.33 -12.98 50.31
CA LYS A 296 -0.53 -11.85 50.67
C LYS A 296 -0.50 -10.82 49.55
N ASP A 297 -1.64 -10.23 49.25
CA ASP A 297 -1.69 -9.08 48.34
C ASP A 297 -1.00 -7.85 48.93
N VAL A 298 -0.97 -7.71 50.26
CA VAL A 298 -0.36 -6.59 50.99
C VAL A 298 0.39 -7.13 52.21
N TYR A 299 1.63 -6.67 52.40
CA TYR A 299 2.43 -6.97 53.59
C TYR A 299 2.43 -5.75 54.52
N VAL A 300 2.05 -5.96 55.77
CA VAL A 300 2.01 -4.92 56.81
C VAL A 300 3.07 -5.17 57.86
N ALA A 301 3.35 -4.16 58.68
CA ALA A 301 4.31 -4.29 59.78
C ALA A 301 4.10 -5.60 60.58
N TRP A 302 5.22 -6.26 60.88
CA TRP A 302 5.34 -7.57 61.53
C TRP A 302 5.10 -8.80 60.65
N ASP A 303 4.83 -8.63 59.36
CA ASP A 303 4.80 -9.75 58.41
C ASP A 303 6.21 -10.23 58.05
N GLU A 304 6.39 -11.54 57.90
CA GLU A 304 7.63 -12.17 57.44
C GLU A 304 7.40 -12.89 56.10
N LEU A 305 8.37 -12.81 55.20
CA LEU A 305 8.32 -13.32 53.84
C LEU A 305 9.55 -14.16 53.51
N TYR A 306 9.34 -15.36 52.95
CA TYR A 306 10.40 -16.24 52.45
C TYR A 306 10.45 -16.26 50.92
N LEU A 307 11.67 -16.21 50.37
CA LEU A 307 11.98 -16.12 48.96
C LEU A 307 12.86 -17.30 48.52
N GLN A 308 12.93 -17.57 47.22
CA GLN A 308 13.85 -18.53 46.63
C GLN A 308 14.33 -18.02 45.27
N CYS A 309 15.56 -18.35 44.86
CA CYS A 309 15.97 -18.13 43.48
C CYS A 309 15.25 -19.08 42.51
N LYS A 310 14.99 -18.60 41.29
CA LYS A 310 14.50 -19.44 40.18
C LYS A 310 15.52 -20.52 39.84
N ASP A 311 15.05 -21.61 39.24
CA ASP A 311 15.92 -22.72 38.83
C ASP A 311 17.04 -22.22 37.90
N GLY A 312 18.28 -22.65 38.17
CA GLY A 312 19.48 -22.19 37.46
C GLY A 312 20.02 -20.84 37.96
N TYR A 313 19.51 -20.30 39.06
CA TYR A 313 20.01 -19.10 39.72
C TYR A 313 20.24 -19.35 41.22
N THR A 314 21.23 -18.69 41.80
CA THR A 314 21.61 -18.80 43.22
C THR A 314 21.88 -17.42 43.82
N THR A 315 21.89 -17.33 45.16
CA THR A 315 22.31 -16.12 45.88
C THR A 315 23.10 -16.51 47.14
N ASN A 316 23.97 -15.62 47.60
CA ASN A 316 24.67 -15.73 48.87
C ASN A 316 23.98 -14.95 49.99
N ASP A 317 22.96 -14.17 49.66
CA ASP A 317 22.19 -13.37 50.61
C ASP A 317 21.12 -14.22 51.30
N THR A 318 20.63 -13.70 52.41
CA THR A 318 19.46 -14.18 53.15
C THR A 318 18.21 -14.09 52.27
N LEU A 319 17.41 -15.15 52.27
CA LEU A 319 16.19 -15.29 51.47
C LEU A 319 14.91 -15.05 52.29
N SER A 320 15.02 -14.34 53.41
CA SER A 320 13.90 -13.95 54.28
C SER A 320 13.86 -12.44 54.44
N LEU A 321 12.67 -11.85 54.40
CA LEU A 321 12.44 -10.42 54.61
C LEU A 321 11.35 -10.22 55.67
N PHE A 322 11.56 -9.28 56.58
CA PHE A 322 10.64 -8.93 57.65
C PHE A 322 10.18 -7.47 57.51
N CYS A 323 8.86 -7.25 57.50
CA CYS A 323 8.28 -5.92 57.35
C CYS A 323 8.30 -5.18 58.70
N GLN A 324 9.04 -4.08 58.77
CA GLN A 324 9.24 -3.30 59.99
C GLN A 324 8.08 -2.32 60.25
N GLU A 325 8.02 -1.76 61.47
CA GLU A 325 6.99 -0.80 61.87
C GLU A 325 6.99 0.49 61.04
N ASP A 326 8.13 0.88 60.49
CA ASP A 326 8.29 2.06 59.64
C ASP A 326 7.89 1.80 58.18
N GLY A 327 7.45 0.58 57.85
CA GLY A 327 7.03 0.20 56.51
C GLY A 327 8.20 -0.12 55.57
N GLN A 328 9.38 -0.43 56.11
CA GLN A 328 10.51 -0.91 55.32
C GLN A 328 10.78 -2.39 55.58
N TRP A 329 11.37 -3.07 54.61
CA TRP A 329 11.92 -4.41 54.82
C TRP A 329 13.21 -4.29 55.63
N ASP A 330 13.38 -5.17 56.61
CA ASP A 330 14.56 -5.23 57.49
C ASP A 330 15.88 -5.42 56.73
N GLU A 331 15.83 -6.14 55.63
CA GLU A 331 16.94 -6.40 54.73
C GLU A 331 16.62 -6.00 53.29
N LYS A 332 17.67 -5.85 52.48
CA LYS A 332 17.52 -5.55 51.05
C LYS A 332 17.10 -6.81 50.31
N VAL A 333 16.26 -6.63 49.27
CA VAL A 333 15.84 -7.74 48.42
C VAL A 333 17.06 -8.44 47.79
N PRO A 334 17.23 -9.76 47.99
CA PRO A 334 18.39 -10.49 47.48
C PRO A 334 18.41 -10.54 45.94
N ILE A 335 19.61 -10.60 45.35
CA ILE A 335 19.80 -10.67 43.89
C ILE A 335 20.21 -12.10 43.52
N CYS A 336 19.39 -12.79 42.72
CA CYS A 336 19.75 -14.11 42.21
C CYS A 336 20.58 -14.00 40.93
N ILE A 337 21.78 -14.57 40.97
CA ILE A 337 22.72 -14.65 39.83
C ILE A 337 22.61 -16.04 39.17
N PRO A 338 22.79 -16.14 37.83
CA PRO A 338 22.79 -17.44 37.17
C PRO A 338 23.88 -18.36 37.74
N GLU A 339 23.65 -19.67 37.77
CA GLU A 339 24.68 -20.65 38.07
C GLU A 339 25.72 -20.69 36.94
N ASN A 340 27.02 -20.64 37.30
CA ASN A 340 28.16 -20.60 36.39
C ASN A 340 28.06 -19.52 35.28
N PRO A 341 27.89 -18.23 35.63
CA PRO A 341 27.64 -17.18 34.64
C PRO A 341 28.92 -16.73 33.92
N CYS A 342 28.76 -16.01 32.80
CA CYS A 342 29.81 -15.18 32.24
C CYS A 342 29.70 -13.74 32.77
N LEU A 343 30.84 -13.06 32.97
CA LEU A 343 30.80 -11.62 33.21
C LEU A 343 30.52 -10.90 31.90
N ARG A 344 29.78 -9.78 32.00
CA ARG A 344 29.67 -8.82 30.92
C ARG A 344 31.08 -8.46 30.44
N PRO A 345 31.42 -8.70 29.17
CA PRO A 345 32.76 -8.44 28.69
C PRO A 345 33.02 -6.92 28.61
N PRO A 346 34.29 -6.51 28.73
CA PRO A 346 34.65 -5.11 28.54
C PRO A 346 34.28 -4.66 27.12
N ILE A 347 33.98 -3.36 26.97
CA ILE A 347 33.69 -2.77 25.67
C ILE A 347 34.94 -2.95 24.79
N PRO A 348 34.82 -3.58 23.61
CA PRO A 348 35.96 -3.78 22.71
C PRO A 348 36.49 -2.44 22.19
N ASP A 349 37.80 -2.36 21.99
CA ASP A 349 38.44 -1.15 21.49
C ASP A 349 37.87 -0.78 20.11
N ASN A 350 37.52 0.49 19.94
CA ASN A 350 36.86 1.03 18.75
C ASN A 350 35.60 0.27 18.31
N GLY A 351 34.94 -0.42 19.24
CA GLY A 351 33.67 -1.11 19.04
C GLY A 351 32.67 -0.83 20.16
N GLN A 352 31.51 -1.45 20.04
CA GLN A 352 30.43 -1.47 21.02
C GLN A 352 29.74 -2.83 20.99
N ILE A 353 29.06 -3.18 22.08
CA ILE A 353 28.25 -4.39 22.18
C ILE A 353 26.79 -3.98 22.00
N ASP A 354 26.03 -4.75 21.21
CA ASP A 354 24.63 -4.48 20.83
C ASP A 354 23.70 -4.16 22.02
N GLU A 355 22.72 -3.27 21.81
CA GLU A 355 21.91 -2.57 22.85
C GLU A 355 20.94 -3.47 23.65
N LEU A 356 20.92 -4.78 23.40
CA LEU A 356 20.00 -5.74 24.03
C LEU A 356 20.40 -6.15 25.46
N ILE A 357 21.48 -5.59 26.01
CA ILE A 357 21.93 -5.84 27.38
C ILE A 357 21.45 -4.70 28.27
N ASP A 358 20.59 -5.00 29.25
CA ASP A 358 20.19 -4.04 30.28
C ASP A 358 21.44 -3.55 31.05
N ASN A 359 21.57 -2.24 31.27
CA ASN A 359 22.84 -1.63 31.68
C ASN A 359 23.35 -2.14 33.04
N ASP A 360 22.45 -2.66 33.88
CA ASP A 360 22.74 -3.16 35.23
C ASP A 360 23.07 -4.67 35.28
N GLN A 361 22.99 -5.40 34.16
CA GLN A 361 23.19 -6.86 34.13
C GLN A 361 24.66 -7.25 33.94
N LEU A 362 25.36 -7.49 35.07
CA LEU A 362 26.78 -7.87 35.10
C LEU A 362 27.05 -9.36 34.83
N TYR A 363 26.09 -10.25 35.14
CA TYR A 363 26.22 -11.70 35.02
C TYR A 363 25.26 -12.25 33.96
N LEU A 364 25.80 -12.99 32.99
CA LEU A 364 25.08 -13.50 31.82
C LEU A 364 25.01 -15.03 31.86
N PRO A 365 23.85 -15.65 31.55
CA PRO A 365 23.67 -17.10 31.62
C PRO A 365 24.37 -17.82 30.45
N ILE A 366 24.63 -19.12 30.62
CA ILE A 366 25.15 -19.99 29.54
C ILE A 366 24.22 -19.94 28.32
N GLY A 367 24.81 -19.85 27.13
CA GLY A 367 24.07 -19.75 25.86
C GLY A 367 23.69 -18.31 25.49
N PHE A 368 23.93 -17.33 26.35
CA PHE A 368 23.69 -15.91 26.03
C PHE A 368 24.66 -15.43 24.95
N GLU A 369 24.14 -14.77 23.91
CA GLU A 369 24.91 -14.31 22.75
C GLU A 369 25.09 -12.79 22.77
N ILE A 370 26.30 -12.35 22.42
CA ILE A 370 26.61 -10.92 22.24
C ILE A 370 27.11 -10.67 20.83
N ASN A 371 26.81 -9.48 20.31
CA ASN A 371 27.29 -9.02 19.00
C ASN A 371 28.20 -7.81 19.17
N ILE A 372 29.30 -7.80 18.42
CA ILE A 372 30.28 -6.72 18.39
C ILE A 372 30.05 -5.87 17.14
N LEU A 373 29.84 -4.58 17.36
CA LEU A 373 29.65 -3.56 16.34
C LEU A 373 30.86 -2.63 16.37
N CYS A 374 31.57 -2.50 15.25
CA CYS A 374 32.68 -1.56 15.16
C CYS A 374 32.18 -0.13 14.94
N LYS A 375 32.90 0.83 15.53
CA LYS A 375 32.70 2.26 15.29
C LYS A 375 33.05 2.58 13.83
N GLU A 376 32.61 3.75 13.36
CA GLU A 376 32.85 4.21 12.00
C GLU A 376 34.33 4.08 11.60
N ASN A 377 34.59 3.64 10.37
CA ASN A 377 35.91 3.39 9.78
C ASN A 377 36.73 2.23 10.38
N HIS A 378 36.16 1.45 11.32
CA HIS A 378 36.83 0.29 11.92
C HIS A 378 36.10 -1.02 11.61
N GLU A 379 36.82 -2.14 11.71
CA GLU A 379 36.34 -3.48 11.40
C GLU A 379 37.08 -4.58 12.18
N ILE A 380 36.55 -5.79 12.18
CA ILE A 380 37.23 -6.95 12.75
C ILE A 380 38.07 -7.63 11.65
N LYS A 381 39.40 -7.42 11.67
CA LYS A 381 40.35 -7.99 10.69
C LYS A 381 40.58 -9.49 10.88
N SER A 382 40.51 -10.00 12.11
CA SER A 382 40.59 -11.43 12.45
C SER A 382 39.82 -11.69 13.74
N GLY A 383 38.78 -12.54 13.68
CA GLY A 383 37.92 -12.90 14.80
C GLY A 383 36.43 -12.95 14.45
N HIS A 384 35.57 -13.02 15.45
CA HIS A 384 34.13 -13.25 15.28
C HIS A 384 33.31 -12.02 15.69
N TYR A 385 32.28 -11.71 14.91
CA TYR A 385 31.36 -10.60 15.17
C TYR A 385 30.34 -10.89 16.28
N GLY A 386 30.33 -12.10 16.82
CA GLY A 386 29.53 -12.48 17.97
C GLY A 386 30.18 -13.61 18.75
N SER A 387 29.86 -13.68 20.03
CA SER A 387 30.35 -14.73 20.92
C SER A 387 29.25 -15.17 21.88
N ARG A 388 29.23 -16.46 22.20
CA ARG A 388 28.27 -17.08 23.10
C ARG A 388 28.92 -17.36 24.46
N CYS A 389 28.18 -17.14 25.55
CA CYS A 389 28.63 -17.50 26.89
C CYS A 389 28.65 -19.02 27.07
N LEU A 390 29.80 -19.58 27.45
CA LEU A 390 29.97 -21.01 27.72
C LEU A 390 29.92 -21.36 29.22
N GLY A 391 29.86 -20.34 30.09
CA GLY A 391 29.93 -20.46 31.54
C GLY A 391 31.35 -20.25 32.08
N ASP A 392 31.47 -20.13 33.40
CA ASP A 392 32.74 -19.87 34.12
C ASP A 392 33.55 -18.68 33.55
N ASN A 393 32.85 -17.60 33.18
CA ASN A 393 33.46 -16.44 32.55
C ASN A 393 34.20 -16.71 31.22
N LYS A 394 33.79 -17.75 30.48
CA LYS A 394 34.36 -18.09 29.17
C LYS A 394 33.39 -17.78 28.03
N TRP A 395 33.92 -17.13 27.00
CA TRP A 395 33.24 -16.78 25.77
C TRP A 395 33.74 -17.66 24.63
N GLU A 396 32.83 -18.24 23.85
CA GLU A 396 33.13 -19.23 22.80
C GLU A 396 34.27 -18.82 21.85
N ASN A 397 34.26 -17.58 21.36
CA ASN A 397 35.24 -17.07 20.41
C ASN A 397 36.11 -15.95 20.98
N GLY A 398 36.07 -15.71 22.30
CA GLY A 398 36.65 -14.52 22.92
C GLY A 398 36.00 -13.21 22.45
N ILE A 399 36.52 -12.07 22.91
CA ILE A 399 36.04 -10.73 22.52
C ILE A 399 37.06 -10.11 21.57
N THR A 400 36.60 -9.73 20.37
CA THR A 400 37.49 -9.23 19.31
C THR A 400 37.43 -7.71 19.21
N ASN A 401 38.61 -7.06 19.13
CA ASN A 401 38.74 -5.61 18.97
C ASN A 401 38.58 -5.17 17.50
N CYS A 402 38.16 -3.92 17.31
CA CYS A 402 38.00 -3.32 16.00
C CYS A 402 39.27 -2.54 15.59
N THR A 403 39.76 -2.78 14.38
CA THR A 403 40.94 -2.15 13.77
C THR A 403 40.53 -1.24 12.61
N LEU A 404 41.28 -0.18 12.37
CA LEU A 404 41.00 0.76 11.28
C LEU A 404 41.08 0.07 9.91
N ILE A 405 40.22 0.45 8.98
CA ILE A 405 40.23 -0.07 7.59
C ILE A 405 41.49 0.44 6.87
N GLU A 406 42.17 -0.45 6.15
CA GLU A 406 43.46 -0.21 5.49
C GLU A 406 43.41 -0.72 4.03
N CYS A 407 43.88 0.09 3.08
CA CYS A 407 44.06 -0.26 1.68
C CYS A 407 45.43 -0.90 1.43
N SER A 408 45.52 -1.74 0.40
CA SER A 408 46.80 -2.29 -0.08
C SER A 408 47.74 -1.18 -0.59
N ASP A 409 49.06 -1.26 -0.36
CA ASP A 409 50.01 -0.25 -0.84
C ASP A 409 49.89 -0.09 -2.38
N PRO A 410 49.57 1.10 -2.92
CA PRO A 410 49.33 1.29 -4.35
C PRO A 410 50.61 1.28 -5.22
N GLY A 411 51.79 1.14 -4.61
CA GLY A 411 53.08 1.11 -5.31
C GLY A 411 53.51 2.48 -5.88
N ILE A 412 54.64 2.46 -6.61
CA ILE A 412 55.22 3.63 -7.30
C ILE A 412 55.45 3.26 -8.77
N PRO A 413 54.74 3.89 -9.73
CA PRO A 413 54.93 3.65 -11.16
C PRO A 413 56.35 3.99 -11.64
N ASP A 414 56.82 3.32 -12.69
CA ASP A 414 58.11 3.61 -13.31
C ASP A 414 58.18 5.07 -13.78
N GLY A 415 59.28 5.76 -13.44
CA GLY A 415 59.45 7.18 -13.79
C GLY A 415 58.59 8.15 -12.98
N ALA A 416 57.91 7.71 -11.92
CA ALA A 416 57.12 8.55 -11.01
C ALA A 416 57.76 8.70 -9.62
N GLN A 417 57.42 9.78 -8.93
CA GLN A 417 57.62 9.98 -7.48
C GLN A 417 56.26 9.97 -6.77
N ARG A 418 56.17 9.28 -5.63
CA ARG A 418 54.98 9.26 -4.77
C ARG A 418 55.24 10.05 -3.48
N TYR A 419 54.27 10.86 -3.07
CA TYR A 419 54.22 11.54 -1.78
C TYR A 419 53.06 10.97 -0.95
N GLY A 420 53.35 10.58 0.29
CA GLY A 420 52.41 9.89 1.19
C GLY A 420 52.72 8.39 1.34
N ASP A 421 52.62 7.91 2.58
CA ASP A 421 52.90 6.54 3.03
C ASP A 421 51.85 5.98 4.01
N ASP A 422 50.75 6.72 4.21
CA ASP A 422 49.60 6.26 4.99
C ASP A 422 48.52 5.68 4.09
N PHE A 423 48.08 4.45 4.40
CA PHE A 423 47.13 3.68 3.60
C PHE A 423 45.82 3.40 4.31
N HIS A 424 45.55 4.08 5.43
CA HIS A 424 44.27 3.96 6.12
C HIS A 424 43.15 4.66 5.36
N LEU A 425 41.90 4.27 5.65
CA LEU A 425 40.70 4.83 5.07
C LEU A 425 40.68 6.37 5.16
N GLY A 426 40.56 7.04 4.01
CA GLY A 426 40.57 8.49 3.87
C GLY A 426 41.96 9.11 3.62
N SER A 427 43.05 8.35 3.78
CA SER A 427 44.40 8.82 3.47
C SER A 427 44.65 8.85 1.97
N SER A 428 45.45 9.82 1.51
CA SER A 428 45.71 10.05 0.07
C SER A 428 47.20 9.98 -0.24
N VAL A 429 47.52 9.39 -1.40
CA VAL A 429 48.85 9.44 -2.01
C VAL A 429 48.82 10.31 -3.26
N THR A 430 49.88 11.08 -3.49
CA THR A 430 50.02 11.97 -4.66
C THR A 430 51.21 11.55 -5.51
N TYR A 431 51.03 11.51 -6.82
CA TYR A 431 52.04 11.08 -7.78
C TYR A 431 52.51 12.23 -8.68
N LYS A 432 53.79 12.21 -9.05
CA LYS A 432 54.39 13.19 -9.97
C LYS A 432 55.41 12.52 -10.88
N CYS A 433 55.34 12.78 -12.19
CA CYS A 433 56.29 12.23 -13.15
C CYS A 433 57.64 12.93 -13.13
N ILE A 434 58.71 12.16 -13.36
CA ILE A 434 60.09 12.62 -13.40
C ILE A 434 60.43 13.04 -14.85
N GLY A 435 61.12 14.18 -15.01
CA GLY A 435 61.59 14.65 -16.32
C GLY A 435 60.45 15.21 -17.19
N ASN A 436 60.45 14.85 -18.48
CA ASN A 436 59.47 15.31 -19.48
C ASN A 436 58.33 14.31 -19.74
N LEU A 437 58.15 13.32 -18.85
CA LEU A 437 57.07 12.34 -18.97
C LEU A 437 55.72 12.95 -18.57
N ASN A 438 54.65 12.55 -19.26
CA ASN A 438 53.30 13.00 -18.98
C ASN A 438 52.63 12.07 -17.97
N LEU A 439 51.91 12.65 -17.00
CA LEU A 439 51.12 11.88 -16.03
C LEU A 439 49.79 11.48 -16.67
N LEU A 440 49.54 10.17 -16.68
CA LEU A 440 48.28 9.56 -17.10
C LEU A 440 47.62 8.90 -15.89
N GLY A 441 46.28 8.89 -15.86
CA GLY A 441 45.52 8.42 -14.71
C GLY A 441 45.40 9.49 -13.62
N SER A 442 45.28 9.06 -12.37
CA SER A 442 44.96 9.98 -11.26
C SER A 442 46.23 10.52 -10.60
N GLU A 443 46.36 11.84 -10.50
CA GLU A 443 47.46 12.48 -9.76
C GLU A 443 47.37 12.21 -8.26
N VAL A 444 46.16 12.23 -7.70
CA VAL A 444 45.88 11.93 -6.30
C VAL A 444 44.97 10.71 -6.22
N ARG A 445 45.33 9.75 -5.38
CA ARG A 445 44.50 8.58 -5.08
C ARG A 445 44.23 8.53 -3.59
N THR A 446 43.00 8.25 -3.18
CA THR A 446 42.56 8.20 -1.78
C THR A 446 42.07 6.81 -1.43
N CYS A 447 42.42 6.30 -0.26
CA CYS A 447 41.92 5.01 0.23
C CYS A 447 40.43 5.11 0.58
N GLU A 448 39.62 4.26 -0.04
CA GLU A 448 38.16 4.25 0.09
C GLU A 448 37.67 3.08 0.95
N GLN A 449 36.40 3.15 1.36
CA GLN A 449 35.78 2.17 2.28
C GLN A 449 35.73 0.75 1.69
N THR A 450 35.84 0.63 0.37
CA THR A 450 35.97 -0.62 -0.40
C THR A 450 37.36 -1.26 -0.29
N ARG A 451 38.27 -0.65 0.47
CA ARG A 451 39.71 -0.96 0.57
C ARG A 451 40.48 -0.76 -0.73
N ARG A 452 39.98 0.13 -1.58
CA ARG A 452 40.57 0.46 -2.88
C ARG A 452 41.00 1.90 -2.94
N TRP A 453 41.94 2.17 -3.84
CA TRP A 453 42.37 3.52 -4.15
C TRP A 453 41.47 4.13 -5.21
N SER A 454 40.97 5.32 -4.92
CA SER A 454 40.13 6.11 -5.82
C SER A 454 40.85 6.38 -7.16
N GLY A 455 40.06 6.57 -8.21
CA GLY A 455 40.56 6.94 -9.54
C GLY A 455 41.35 5.86 -10.28
N GLN A 456 41.77 6.19 -11.51
CA GLN A 456 42.55 5.32 -12.40
C GLN A 456 44.00 5.16 -11.95
N THR A 457 44.59 4.01 -12.28
CA THR A 457 46.02 3.74 -12.04
C THR A 457 46.91 4.79 -12.68
N THR A 458 47.83 5.34 -11.89
CA THR A 458 48.75 6.39 -12.34
C THR A 458 49.91 5.81 -13.13
N VAL A 459 50.27 6.45 -14.25
CA VAL A 459 51.37 6.05 -15.13
C VAL A 459 52.11 7.30 -15.63
N CYS A 460 53.41 7.19 -15.84
CA CYS A 460 54.22 8.23 -16.46
C CYS A 460 54.70 7.76 -17.83
N ASP A 461 54.22 8.42 -18.88
CA ASP A 461 54.43 7.98 -20.27
C ASP A 461 55.04 9.10 -21.14
N ALA A 462 55.87 8.72 -22.11
CA ALA A 462 56.52 9.65 -23.04
C ALA A 462 55.59 10.10 -24.17
N GLY A 463 54.51 9.34 -24.43
CA GLY A 463 53.51 9.67 -25.47
C GLY A 463 54.06 9.56 -26.90
N ASP A 464 55.07 8.72 -27.12
CA ASP A 464 55.73 8.48 -28.40
C ASP A 464 55.10 7.33 -29.21
N THR A 465 54.07 6.69 -28.69
CA THR A 465 53.33 5.55 -29.26
C THR A 465 51.88 5.92 -29.65
N HIS A 466 51.22 5.07 -30.44
CA HIS A 466 49.85 5.35 -30.94
C HIS A 466 48.78 5.31 -29.84
N CYS A 467 48.85 4.33 -28.94
CA CYS A 467 48.06 4.28 -27.72
C CYS A 467 48.97 4.47 -26.50
N PRO A 468 48.56 5.27 -25.50
CA PRO A 468 49.35 5.48 -24.30
C PRO A 468 49.47 4.21 -23.46
N ASP A 469 50.53 4.11 -22.66
CA ASP A 469 50.70 2.99 -21.72
C ASP A 469 49.58 2.99 -20.65
N PRO A 470 48.72 1.95 -20.59
CA PRO A 470 47.61 1.88 -19.63
C PRO A 470 48.02 1.45 -18.20
N GLY A 471 49.30 1.19 -17.94
CA GLY A 471 49.81 0.82 -16.62
C GLY A 471 49.51 -0.60 -16.16
N ILE A 472 49.87 -0.87 -14.89
CA ILE A 472 49.67 -2.15 -14.20
C ILE A 472 48.76 -1.90 -12.99
N PRO A 473 47.47 -2.24 -13.06
CA PRO A 473 46.55 -2.19 -11.94
C PRO A 473 47.03 -3.01 -10.73
N LEU A 474 46.58 -2.65 -9.53
CA LEU A 474 46.95 -3.34 -8.29
C LEU A 474 46.54 -4.83 -8.32
N HIS A 475 47.35 -5.71 -7.71
CA HIS A 475 47.19 -7.18 -7.74
C HIS A 475 47.17 -7.79 -9.15
N SER A 476 47.75 -7.10 -10.13
CA SER A 476 47.77 -7.55 -11.52
C SER A 476 49.18 -7.55 -12.10
N SER A 477 49.35 -8.41 -13.10
CA SER A 477 50.51 -8.51 -13.97
C SER A 477 50.04 -8.39 -15.41
N ARG A 478 50.93 -8.03 -16.34
CA ARG A 478 50.57 -7.89 -17.76
C ARG A 478 51.64 -8.43 -18.69
N LYS A 479 51.21 -8.84 -19.88
CA LYS A 479 52.03 -9.20 -21.04
C LYS A 479 51.74 -8.23 -22.18
N ILE A 480 52.77 -7.64 -22.77
CA ILE A 480 52.67 -6.58 -23.78
C ILE A 480 53.12 -7.12 -25.15
N GLU A 481 52.29 -6.94 -26.18
CA GLU A 481 52.70 -7.17 -27.58
C GLU A 481 53.22 -5.87 -28.24
N GLY A 482 52.63 -4.72 -27.88
CA GLY A 482 53.02 -3.39 -28.33
C GLY A 482 51.96 -2.32 -27.99
N PHE A 483 52.15 -1.09 -28.45
CA PHE A 483 51.27 0.06 -28.22
C PHE A 483 50.80 0.74 -29.53
N ASN A 484 50.99 0.10 -30.68
CA ASN A 484 50.54 0.58 -31.97
C ASN A 484 49.14 0.05 -32.31
N HIS A 485 48.50 0.66 -33.30
CA HIS A 485 47.19 0.21 -33.80
C HIS A 485 47.15 -1.30 -34.05
N GLY A 486 46.21 -2.00 -33.39
CA GLY A 486 46.02 -3.44 -33.48
C GLY A 486 46.81 -4.28 -32.47
N ASP A 487 47.79 -3.70 -31.76
CA ASP A 487 48.57 -4.39 -30.72
C ASP A 487 47.70 -4.68 -29.48
N LYS A 488 48.13 -5.68 -28.69
CA LYS A 488 47.39 -6.17 -27.53
C LYS A 488 48.19 -6.14 -26.24
N ILE A 489 47.47 -5.93 -25.15
CA ILE A 489 47.96 -6.10 -23.78
C ILE A 489 47.07 -7.12 -23.08
N ILE A 490 47.69 -8.12 -22.44
CA ILE A 490 47.00 -9.21 -21.73
C ILE A 490 47.34 -9.13 -20.24
N TYR A 491 46.35 -8.85 -19.40
CA TYR A 491 46.45 -8.81 -17.95
C TYR A 491 46.23 -10.19 -17.32
N SER A 492 46.79 -10.41 -16.13
CA SER A 492 46.63 -11.60 -15.29
C SER A 492 46.71 -11.19 -13.82
N CYS A 493 45.73 -11.60 -13.01
CA CYS A 493 45.73 -11.27 -11.58
C CYS A 493 46.68 -12.19 -10.79
N GLU A 494 47.17 -11.69 -9.66
CA GLU A 494 47.97 -12.45 -8.70
C GLU A 494 47.19 -13.62 -8.07
N PRO A 495 47.85 -14.64 -7.51
CA PRO A 495 47.18 -15.74 -6.82
C PRO A 495 46.23 -15.25 -5.73
N GLU A 496 45.03 -15.84 -5.63
CA GLU A 496 43.96 -15.45 -4.69
C GLU A 496 43.26 -14.11 -4.99
N SER A 497 43.71 -13.34 -5.98
CA SER A 497 43.04 -12.12 -6.44
C SER A 497 42.15 -12.36 -7.68
N GLN A 498 41.05 -11.62 -7.81
CA GLN A 498 40.00 -11.86 -8.81
C GLN A 498 39.90 -10.76 -9.86
N MET A 499 39.88 -11.15 -11.15
CA MET A 499 39.76 -10.21 -12.28
C MET A 499 38.32 -9.76 -12.52
N ILE A 500 38.13 -8.46 -12.75
CA ILE A 500 36.92 -7.82 -13.25
C ILE A 500 37.28 -7.04 -14.53
N GLY A 501 36.59 -7.34 -15.63
CA GLY A 501 36.86 -6.77 -16.95
C GLY A 501 37.41 -7.81 -17.93
N ASN A 502 37.76 -7.37 -19.14
CA ASN A 502 38.36 -8.22 -20.15
C ASN A 502 39.88 -8.31 -19.91
N SER A 503 40.44 -9.52 -19.84
CA SER A 503 41.87 -9.71 -19.66
C SER A 503 42.71 -9.14 -20.81
N THR A 504 42.11 -8.88 -21.98
CA THR A 504 42.81 -8.38 -23.16
C THR A 504 42.28 -7.01 -23.58
N ARG A 505 43.19 -6.05 -23.78
CA ARG A 505 42.91 -4.73 -24.38
C ARG A 505 43.63 -4.62 -25.72
N ILE A 506 42.97 -4.03 -26.72
CA ILE A 506 43.48 -3.85 -28.08
C ILE A 506 43.58 -2.35 -28.38
N CYS A 507 44.69 -1.90 -28.96
CA CYS A 507 44.85 -0.49 -29.36
C CYS A 507 44.03 -0.21 -30.63
N LEU A 508 43.07 0.71 -30.53
CA LEU A 508 42.15 1.10 -31.58
C LEU A 508 42.72 2.22 -32.46
N GLU A 509 42.10 2.43 -33.63
CA GLU A 509 42.55 3.39 -34.65
C GLU A 509 42.46 4.86 -34.17
N ASP A 510 41.59 5.12 -33.20
CA ASP A 510 41.42 6.44 -32.59
C ASP A 510 42.45 6.76 -31.50
N GLY A 511 43.46 5.90 -31.31
CA GLY A 511 44.49 6.04 -30.28
C GLY A 511 44.04 5.65 -28.87
N THR A 512 42.88 4.97 -28.74
CA THR A 512 42.34 4.51 -27.45
C THR A 512 42.38 2.98 -27.31
N TRP A 513 42.29 2.48 -26.08
CA TRP A 513 42.22 1.04 -25.83
C TRP A 513 40.77 0.51 -25.87
N SER A 514 40.57 -0.67 -26.45
CA SER A 514 39.27 -1.26 -26.78
C SER A 514 38.29 -1.47 -25.61
N GLU A 515 38.80 -1.54 -24.38
CA GLU A 515 38.04 -1.85 -23.18
C GLU A 515 38.51 -0.95 -22.03
N GLU A 516 37.71 -0.85 -20.96
CA GLU A 516 38.04 -0.12 -19.72
C GLU A 516 39.18 -0.82 -18.93
N GLU A 517 39.73 -0.13 -17.93
CA GLU A 517 40.81 -0.65 -17.07
C GLU A 517 40.43 -2.00 -16.42
N VAL A 518 41.37 -2.95 -16.43
CA VAL A 518 41.20 -4.26 -15.77
C VAL A 518 41.37 -4.08 -14.26
N ILE A 519 40.47 -4.66 -13.49
CA ILE A 519 40.50 -4.58 -12.03
C ILE A 519 40.85 -5.96 -11.48
N CYS A 520 41.88 -6.07 -10.63
CA CYS A 520 42.13 -7.27 -9.83
C CYS A 520 41.81 -6.96 -8.37
N LEU A 521 40.88 -7.72 -7.77
CA LEU A 521 40.47 -7.56 -6.38
C LEU A 521 41.28 -8.50 -5.48
N GLY A 522 41.97 -7.95 -4.49
CA GLY A 522 42.56 -8.75 -3.41
C GLY A 522 41.51 -9.47 -2.55
N SER A 523 41.93 -10.41 -1.70
CA SER A 523 41.07 -11.25 -0.86
C SER A 523 40.14 -10.49 0.12
N ASN A 524 40.46 -9.22 0.41
CA ASN A 524 39.67 -8.35 1.29
C ASN A 524 39.18 -7.06 0.58
N GLU A 525 39.34 -6.95 -0.74
CA GLU A 525 38.96 -5.77 -1.53
C GLU A 525 37.62 -5.97 -2.23
N TYR A 526 36.80 -4.92 -2.25
CA TYR A 526 35.48 -4.95 -2.86
C TYR A 526 35.42 -4.09 -4.14
N PRO A 527 34.69 -4.52 -5.18
CA PRO A 527 34.54 -3.71 -6.38
C PRO A 527 33.80 -2.40 -6.07
N ASP A 528 34.17 -1.33 -6.76
CA ASP A 528 33.44 -0.06 -6.70
C ASP A 528 31.96 -0.29 -7.02
N MET A 529 31.10 0.29 -6.18
CA MET A 529 29.64 0.26 -6.32
C MET A 529 29.18 0.74 -7.70
N GLU A 530 29.89 1.65 -8.36
CA GLU A 530 29.58 2.13 -9.72
C GLU A 530 29.89 1.08 -10.81
N VAL A 531 30.91 0.24 -10.60
CA VAL A 531 31.26 -0.87 -11.50
C VAL A 531 30.25 -2.01 -11.36
N VAL A 532 29.86 -2.34 -10.13
CA VAL A 532 28.79 -3.31 -9.83
C VAL A 532 27.44 -2.82 -10.37
N ALA A 533 27.13 -1.53 -10.20
CA ALA A 533 25.97 -0.86 -10.79
C ALA A 533 25.93 -0.99 -12.31
N LYS A 534 27.07 -0.77 -12.98
CA LYS A 534 27.20 -0.86 -14.43
C LYS A 534 27.04 -2.29 -14.94
N ALA A 535 27.46 -3.31 -14.19
CA ALA A 535 27.26 -4.73 -14.52
C ALA A 535 25.80 -5.18 -14.35
N LEU A 536 25.16 -4.79 -13.24
CA LEU A 536 23.72 -4.95 -13.01
C LEU A 536 22.91 -4.18 -14.07
N SER A 537 23.32 -2.96 -14.40
CA SER A 537 22.73 -2.12 -15.44
C SER A 537 22.87 -2.73 -16.81
N LYS A 538 24.04 -3.19 -17.23
CA LYS A 538 24.22 -3.90 -18.52
C LYS A 538 23.33 -5.14 -18.61
N THR A 539 23.14 -5.87 -17.51
CA THR A 539 22.23 -7.01 -17.43
C THR A 539 20.76 -6.59 -17.57
N MET A 540 20.31 -5.60 -16.80
CA MET A 540 18.94 -5.04 -16.86
C MET A 540 18.65 -4.35 -18.21
N VAL A 541 19.66 -3.71 -18.79
CA VAL A 541 19.62 -3.10 -20.12
C VAL A 541 19.66 -4.14 -21.23
N GLN A 542 20.35 -5.28 -21.09
CA GLN A 542 20.25 -6.40 -22.03
C GLN A 542 18.85 -7.04 -22.02
N ILE A 543 18.23 -7.14 -20.84
CA ILE A 543 16.82 -7.52 -20.68
C ILE A 543 15.90 -6.50 -21.38
N SER A 544 16.28 -5.21 -21.37
CA SER A 544 15.59 -4.10 -22.05
C SER A 544 15.94 -3.91 -23.55
N ARG A 545 17.09 -4.40 -24.04
CA ARG A 545 17.58 -4.19 -25.43
C ARG A 545 17.24 -5.33 -26.38
N GLN A 546 17.03 -6.55 -25.88
CA GLN A 546 16.46 -7.64 -26.70
C GLN A 546 14.97 -7.43 -27.02
N SER A 547 14.38 -6.33 -26.56
CA SER A 547 13.07 -5.78 -26.97
C SER A 547 13.19 -4.49 -27.79
N ALA A 548 14.40 -4.05 -28.14
CA ALA A 548 14.69 -2.78 -28.80
C ALA A 548 15.16 -2.97 -30.25
N TYR A 549 14.23 -3.29 -31.14
CA TYR A 549 14.35 -2.94 -32.56
C TYR A 549 13.07 -2.26 -33.02
N SER A 550 12.91 -0.97 -32.67
CA SER A 550 12.14 -0.03 -33.49
C SER A 550 12.54 1.41 -33.18
N LYS A 551 12.68 2.20 -34.26
CA LYS A 551 13.09 3.61 -34.28
C LYS A 551 11.95 4.54 -33.81
N PRO A 552 12.27 5.80 -33.46
CA PRO A 552 11.62 6.52 -32.37
C PRO A 552 10.35 7.24 -32.83
N VAL A 553 9.25 6.98 -32.12
CA VAL A 553 8.12 7.91 -32.02
C VAL A 553 7.81 8.07 -30.54
N PHE A 554 8.04 9.28 -30.06
CA PHE A 554 7.91 9.80 -28.70
C PHE A 554 7.17 8.94 -27.66
N GLY A 555 7.95 8.45 -26.68
CA GLY A 555 7.52 8.43 -25.29
C GLY A 555 6.59 7.30 -24.85
N ARG A 556 7.05 6.05 -24.95
CA ARG A 556 7.17 5.10 -23.82
C ARG A 556 7.46 3.68 -24.29
N SER A 557 8.36 3.03 -23.54
CA SER A 557 8.57 1.59 -23.50
C SER A 557 7.32 0.88 -22.95
N THR A 558 6.24 0.80 -23.72
CA THR A 558 5.24 -0.25 -23.47
C THR A 558 5.65 -1.48 -24.25
N ILE A 559 5.94 -2.56 -23.52
CA ILE A 559 6.14 -3.90 -24.04
C ILE A 559 4.95 -4.26 -24.93
N SER A 560 5.16 -4.16 -26.24
CA SER A 560 4.31 -4.74 -27.27
C SER A 560 5.19 -4.90 -28.49
N SER A 561 5.61 -6.14 -28.74
CA SER A 561 5.91 -6.57 -30.10
C SER A 561 5.06 -7.80 -30.34
N ASP A 562 4.62 -7.99 -31.57
CA ASP A 562 3.63 -8.98 -31.97
C ASP A 562 4.04 -10.45 -31.73
N HIS A 563 5.16 -10.74 -31.03
CA HIS A 563 5.68 -12.09 -30.68
C HIS A 563 6.19 -12.14 -29.21
N ALA A 564 5.41 -11.68 -28.22
CA ALA A 564 5.93 -11.32 -26.88
C ALA A 564 6.25 -12.50 -25.93
N THR A 565 7.54 -12.80 -25.76
CA THR A 565 8.12 -13.59 -24.65
C THR A 565 8.12 -12.78 -23.35
N GLY A 566 7.49 -13.24 -22.26
CA GLY A 566 7.48 -12.53 -20.97
C GLY A 566 8.74 -12.73 -20.13
N VAL A 567 8.83 -12.10 -18.97
CA VAL A 567 9.96 -12.25 -18.03
C VAL A 567 9.44 -12.70 -16.67
N THR A 568 10.07 -13.70 -16.08
CA THR A 568 9.78 -14.14 -14.71
C THR A 568 11.03 -13.94 -13.85
N ILE A 569 10.88 -13.23 -12.72
CA ILE A 569 11.95 -12.94 -11.77
C ILE A 569 11.71 -13.72 -10.48
N PHE A 570 12.67 -14.55 -10.08
CA PHE A 570 12.63 -15.32 -8.84
C PHE A 570 13.57 -14.67 -7.82
N PHE A 571 13.12 -14.46 -6.58
CA PHE A 571 13.97 -14.08 -5.45
C PHE A 571 14.05 -15.25 -4.48
N LEU A 572 15.26 -15.72 -4.19
CA LEU A 572 15.51 -16.74 -3.18
C LEU A 572 16.13 -16.05 -1.96
N LEU A 573 15.36 -15.94 -0.88
CA LEU A 573 15.75 -15.26 0.36
C LEU A 573 16.25 -16.27 1.39
N ASP A 574 17.49 -16.13 1.82
CA ASP A 574 18.10 -16.97 2.85
C ASP A 574 17.72 -16.48 4.25
N ALA A 575 16.90 -17.27 4.96
CA ALA A 575 16.43 -17.02 6.33
C ALA A 575 17.18 -17.85 7.39
N SER A 576 18.27 -18.52 7.01
CA SER A 576 19.01 -19.46 7.85
C SER A 576 19.70 -18.79 9.06
N GLY A 577 20.26 -19.63 9.94
CA GLY A 577 20.98 -19.19 11.14
C GLY A 577 22.22 -18.35 10.84
N SER A 578 22.83 -18.50 9.66
CA SER A 578 24.05 -17.77 9.29
C SER A 578 23.79 -16.34 8.82
N ILE A 579 22.53 -16.00 8.51
CA ILE A 579 22.07 -14.64 8.21
C ILE A 579 21.51 -13.98 9.48
N THR A 580 21.93 -12.77 9.80
CA THR A 580 21.39 -12.04 10.97
C THR A 580 19.95 -11.53 10.72
N LYS A 581 19.19 -11.23 11.79
CA LYS A 581 17.85 -10.59 11.66
C LYS A 581 17.90 -9.30 10.86
N THR A 582 18.93 -8.49 11.06
CA THR A 582 19.12 -7.22 10.37
C THR A 582 19.42 -7.43 8.89
N GLU A 583 20.28 -8.39 8.54
CA GLU A 583 20.58 -8.72 7.14
C GLU A 583 19.37 -9.31 6.43
N PHE A 584 18.64 -10.22 7.09
CA PHE A 584 17.42 -10.79 6.52
C PHE A 584 16.36 -9.71 6.22
N LYS A 585 16.16 -8.77 7.14
CA LYS A 585 15.27 -7.62 6.94
C LYS A 585 15.68 -6.83 5.69
N LYS A 586 16.97 -6.56 5.52
CA LYS A 586 17.50 -5.85 4.36
C LYS A 586 17.33 -6.64 3.05
N SER A 587 17.45 -7.97 3.08
CA SER A 587 17.14 -8.86 1.94
C SER A 587 15.69 -8.73 1.48
N LYS A 588 14.74 -8.62 2.41
CA LYS A 588 13.32 -8.38 2.09
C LYS A 588 13.10 -7.00 1.47
N GLU A 589 13.68 -5.98 2.07
CA GLU A 589 13.60 -4.60 1.58
C GLU A 589 14.15 -4.49 0.14
N LEU A 590 15.24 -5.20 -0.17
CA LEU A 590 15.80 -5.32 -1.52
C LEU A 590 14.80 -5.91 -2.52
N ALA A 591 14.20 -7.06 -2.20
CA ALA A 591 13.19 -7.68 -3.06
C ALA A 591 11.98 -6.76 -3.27
N ILE A 592 11.46 -6.14 -2.19
CA ILE A 592 10.36 -5.16 -2.25
C ILE A 592 10.72 -4.00 -3.19
N HIS A 593 11.93 -3.47 -3.09
CA HIS A 593 12.36 -2.33 -3.89
C HIS A 593 12.47 -2.66 -5.38
N VAL A 594 13.06 -3.82 -5.71
CA VAL A 594 13.14 -4.28 -7.10
C VAL A 594 11.73 -4.51 -7.67
N VAL A 595 10.81 -5.08 -6.88
CA VAL A 595 9.41 -5.29 -7.27
C VAL A 595 8.68 -3.97 -7.51
N ARG A 596 8.88 -2.97 -6.64
CA ARG A 596 8.33 -1.60 -6.82
C ARG A 596 8.81 -0.94 -8.10
N GLN A 597 10.09 -1.09 -8.43
CA GLN A 597 10.71 -0.42 -9.57
C GLN A 597 10.40 -1.09 -10.91
N ILE A 598 10.38 -2.43 -10.95
CA ILE A 598 10.14 -3.19 -12.19
C ILE A 598 8.64 -3.33 -12.48
N GLY A 599 7.82 -3.40 -11.43
CA GLY A 599 6.39 -3.64 -11.55
C GLY A 599 6.02 -5.09 -11.89
N ILE A 600 4.72 -5.40 -11.79
CA ILE A 600 4.16 -6.72 -12.11
C ILE A 600 3.09 -6.54 -13.18
N SER A 601 3.05 -7.43 -14.16
CA SER A 601 2.05 -7.43 -15.23
C SER A 601 1.61 -8.85 -15.59
N THR A 602 0.29 -9.06 -15.59
CA THR A 602 -0.34 -10.33 -15.93
C THR A 602 -0.53 -10.54 -17.44
N HIS A 603 -0.16 -9.56 -18.27
CA HIS A 603 -0.29 -9.65 -19.73
C HIS A 603 0.73 -10.61 -20.36
N LYS A 604 0.41 -11.13 -21.57
CA LYS A 604 1.33 -11.95 -22.37
C LYS A 604 2.53 -11.08 -22.80
N GLY A 605 3.71 -11.36 -22.24
CA GLY A 605 4.91 -10.52 -22.38
C GLY A 605 5.26 -9.66 -21.15
N GLY A 606 4.42 -9.67 -20.10
CA GLY A 606 4.64 -8.91 -18.86
C GLY A 606 5.70 -9.50 -17.93
N VAL A 607 6.01 -8.75 -16.87
CA VAL A 607 6.92 -9.18 -15.81
C VAL A 607 6.13 -9.88 -14.71
N ARG A 608 6.55 -11.08 -14.34
CA ARG A 608 6.04 -11.86 -13.20
C ARG A 608 7.13 -12.02 -12.16
N ILE A 609 6.74 -12.20 -10.91
CA ILE A 609 7.69 -12.43 -9.83
C ILE A 609 7.32 -13.67 -9.01
N SER A 610 8.33 -14.29 -8.40
CA SER A 610 8.16 -15.32 -7.38
C SER A 610 9.21 -15.11 -6.30
N VAL A 611 8.84 -15.33 -5.03
CA VAL A 611 9.72 -15.12 -3.89
C VAL A 611 9.70 -16.38 -3.04
N ILE A 612 10.85 -17.01 -2.92
CA ILE A 612 11.10 -18.26 -2.24
C ILE A 612 11.91 -17.95 -0.98
N ASN A 613 11.38 -18.32 0.18
CA ASN A 613 12.05 -18.19 1.46
C ASN A 613 12.66 -19.55 1.85
N PHE A 614 13.96 -19.59 2.17
CA PHE A 614 14.65 -20.85 2.43
C PHE A 614 15.59 -20.81 3.64
N SER A 615 15.73 -21.97 4.27
CA SER A 615 16.64 -22.28 5.37
C SER A 615 16.93 -23.79 5.31
N GLN A 616 16.63 -24.59 6.35
CA GLN A 616 16.48 -26.04 6.25
C GLN A 616 15.21 -26.45 5.47
N ASN A 617 14.17 -25.61 5.56
CA ASN A 617 12.91 -25.75 4.84
C ASN A 617 12.79 -24.72 3.73
N VAL A 618 11.94 -24.96 2.74
CA VAL A 618 11.76 -24.07 1.58
C VAL A 618 10.27 -23.84 1.37
N GLU A 619 9.88 -22.59 1.16
CA GLU A 619 8.51 -22.22 0.83
C GLU A 619 8.47 -21.11 -0.23
N THR A 620 7.48 -21.14 -1.12
CA THR A 620 7.19 -20.01 -2.03
C THR A 620 6.19 -19.10 -1.34
N VAL A 621 6.61 -17.88 -1.01
CA VAL A 621 5.77 -16.87 -0.31
C VAL A 621 4.99 -16.03 -1.32
N VAL A 622 5.66 -15.62 -2.39
CA VAL A 622 5.02 -14.93 -3.52
C VAL A 622 5.08 -15.86 -4.71
N THR A 623 3.94 -16.15 -5.30
CA THR A 623 3.87 -16.96 -6.53
C THR A 623 3.70 -16.04 -7.73
N TRP A 624 4.02 -16.55 -8.91
CA TRP A 624 3.81 -15.87 -10.20
C TRP A 624 2.35 -15.49 -10.50
N ALA A 625 1.39 -15.96 -9.68
CA ALA A 625 -0.03 -15.65 -9.79
C ALA A 625 -0.43 -14.31 -9.15
N VAL A 626 0.50 -13.59 -8.51
CA VAL A 626 0.23 -12.27 -7.97
C VAL A 626 -0.05 -11.27 -9.10
N GLU A 627 -1.13 -10.50 -8.97
CA GLU A 627 -1.64 -9.62 -10.03
C GLU A 627 -1.26 -8.15 -9.85
N SER A 628 -0.71 -7.77 -8.69
CA SER A 628 -0.36 -6.39 -8.35
C SER A 628 0.92 -6.28 -7.54
N VAL A 629 1.59 -5.13 -7.67
CA VAL A 629 2.81 -4.78 -6.94
C VAL A 629 2.56 -4.77 -5.44
N GLU A 630 1.40 -4.29 -5.01
CA GLU A 630 1.00 -4.17 -3.61
C GLU A 630 0.82 -5.55 -2.95
N GLN A 631 0.14 -6.49 -3.63
CA GLN A 631 -0.01 -7.87 -3.14
C GLN A 631 1.35 -8.56 -2.98
N ALA A 632 2.27 -8.33 -3.92
CA ALA A 632 3.61 -8.86 -3.84
C ALA A 632 4.39 -8.28 -2.65
N ILE A 633 4.36 -6.96 -2.48
CA ILE A 633 5.06 -6.28 -1.39
C ILE A 633 4.54 -6.75 -0.03
N THR A 634 3.21 -6.79 0.16
CA THR A 634 2.61 -7.23 1.43
C THR A 634 3.03 -8.64 1.80
N ARG A 635 3.08 -9.55 0.82
CA ARG A 635 3.53 -10.93 1.04
C ARG A 635 5.03 -11.03 1.32
N ILE A 636 5.86 -10.23 0.67
CA ILE A 636 7.31 -10.19 0.96
C ILE A 636 7.55 -9.62 2.36
N ASP A 637 6.84 -8.55 2.72
CA ASP A 637 7.03 -7.88 4.01
C ASP A 637 6.63 -8.79 5.18
N SER A 638 5.60 -9.61 5.01
CA SER A 638 5.15 -10.60 6.01
C SER A 638 6.11 -11.75 6.28
N ILE A 639 7.21 -11.88 5.54
CA ILE A 639 8.17 -12.96 5.76
C ILE A 639 8.93 -12.72 7.07
N GLU A 640 8.85 -13.67 8.00
CA GLU A 640 9.63 -13.64 9.24
C GLU A 640 10.94 -14.43 9.10
N LYS A 641 11.98 -13.99 9.82
CA LYS A 641 13.22 -14.76 9.93
C LYS A 641 12.92 -16.03 10.70
N ARG A 642 13.38 -17.16 10.21
CA ARG A 642 13.19 -18.44 10.87
C ARG A 642 14.21 -18.65 11.99
N LYS A 643 13.85 -19.54 12.93
CA LYS A 643 14.63 -19.87 14.14
C LYS A 643 15.58 -21.05 13.93
N ASP A 644 15.56 -21.68 12.75
CA ASP A 644 16.39 -22.84 12.42
C ASP A 644 17.81 -22.43 11.99
N GLU A 645 18.79 -23.27 12.31
CA GLU A 645 20.22 -23.01 12.08
C GLU A 645 20.73 -23.51 10.71
N GLY A 646 19.94 -24.32 9.99
CA GLY A 646 20.34 -24.97 8.73
C GLY A 646 20.19 -24.09 7.47
N THR A 647 21.10 -24.26 6.52
CA THR A 647 21.22 -23.52 5.25
C THR A 647 21.27 -24.52 4.08
N ASN A 648 20.11 -24.86 3.50
CA ASN A 648 19.99 -25.86 2.44
C ASN A 648 19.72 -25.25 1.06
N ILE A 649 20.78 -24.72 0.44
CA ILE A 649 20.70 -24.05 -0.86
C ILE A 649 20.31 -25.03 -1.99
N ALA A 650 20.79 -26.27 -1.94
CA ALA A 650 20.45 -27.29 -2.94
C ALA A 650 18.94 -27.55 -2.99
N LYS A 651 18.28 -27.69 -1.83
CA LYS A 651 16.82 -27.85 -1.74
C LYS A 651 16.07 -26.64 -2.28
N ALA A 652 16.55 -25.42 -2.03
CA ALA A 652 15.96 -24.19 -2.56
C ALA A 652 16.02 -24.13 -4.10
N LEU A 653 17.16 -24.49 -4.70
CA LEU A 653 17.31 -24.53 -6.15
C LEU A 653 16.50 -25.65 -6.80
N ASN A 654 16.39 -26.81 -6.14
CA ASN A 654 15.52 -27.88 -6.62
C ASN A 654 14.04 -27.46 -6.60
N HIS A 655 13.61 -26.73 -5.55
CA HIS A 655 12.26 -26.17 -5.46
C HIS A 655 11.99 -25.18 -6.60
N LEU A 656 12.94 -24.28 -6.88
CA LEU A 656 12.87 -23.39 -8.04
C LEU A 656 12.78 -24.18 -9.35
N ALA A 657 13.54 -25.25 -9.51
CA ALA A 657 13.51 -26.07 -10.71
C ALA A 657 12.13 -26.70 -10.94
N ASN A 658 11.44 -27.11 -9.86
CA ASN A 658 10.06 -27.60 -9.92
C ASN A 658 9.06 -26.50 -10.27
N GLU A 659 9.24 -25.28 -9.76
CA GLU A 659 8.39 -24.13 -10.11
C GLU A 659 8.56 -23.73 -11.59
N VAL A 660 9.79 -23.77 -12.11
CA VAL A 660 10.10 -23.54 -13.53
C VAL A 660 9.61 -24.70 -14.41
N ALA A 661 9.58 -25.93 -13.91
CA ALA A 661 9.08 -27.09 -14.65
C ALA A 661 7.54 -27.11 -14.73
N SER A 662 6.85 -26.87 -13.61
CA SER A 662 5.37 -26.84 -13.55
C SER A 662 4.75 -25.70 -14.36
N THR A 663 5.48 -24.61 -14.58
CA THR A 663 5.05 -23.49 -15.43
C THR A 663 5.07 -23.80 -16.93
N LYS A 664 5.76 -24.87 -17.39
CA LYS A 664 5.78 -25.24 -18.82
C LYS A 664 4.48 -25.85 -19.34
N GLU A 665 3.57 -26.29 -18.47
CA GLU A 665 2.24 -26.81 -18.84
C GLU A 665 1.20 -25.71 -19.11
N ASN A 666 1.49 -24.46 -18.75
CA ASN A 666 0.59 -23.31 -18.92
C ASN A 666 0.99 -22.48 -20.16
N ASP A 667 0.13 -22.42 -21.18
CA ASP A 667 0.39 -21.76 -22.50
C ASP A 667 0.80 -20.27 -22.42
N LEU A 668 0.63 -19.62 -21.27
CA LEU A 668 1.00 -18.22 -21.00
C LEU A 668 2.45 -18.01 -20.49
N VAL A 669 3.20 -19.09 -20.20
CA VAL A 669 4.54 -19.02 -19.57
C VAL A 669 5.62 -19.73 -20.42
N ARG A 670 5.23 -20.46 -21.45
CA ARG A 670 6.09 -21.37 -22.23
C ARG A 670 7.29 -20.69 -22.91
N ASP A 671 7.18 -19.39 -23.21
CA ASP A 671 8.24 -18.60 -23.86
C ASP A 671 8.88 -17.54 -22.94
N ASN A 672 8.70 -17.61 -21.62
CA ASN A 672 9.25 -16.59 -20.71
C ASN A 672 10.76 -16.75 -20.47
N LYS A 673 11.47 -15.62 -20.38
CA LYS A 673 12.85 -15.57 -19.86
C LYS A 673 12.82 -15.62 -18.34
N ASN A 674 13.53 -16.57 -17.76
CA ASN A 674 13.57 -16.77 -16.30
C ASN A 674 14.87 -16.22 -15.72
N ILE A 675 14.76 -15.38 -14.69
CA ILE A 675 15.88 -14.77 -13.97
C ILE A 675 15.73 -15.09 -12.50
N ALA A 676 16.78 -15.54 -11.82
CA ALA A 676 16.76 -15.79 -10.38
C ALA A 676 17.82 -14.95 -9.67
N PHE A 677 17.44 -14.24 -8.62
CA PHE A 677 18.31 -13.56 -7.66
C PHE A 677 18.34 -14.36 -6.37
N ILE A 678 19.52 -14.77 -5.95
CA ILE A 678 19.74 -15.58 -4.76
C ILE A 678 20.44 -14.70 -3.73
N ILE A 679 19.75 -14.37 -2.65
CA ILE A 679 20.24 -13.48 -1.60
C ILE A 679 20.65 -14.36 -0.41
N SER A 680 21.94 -14.68 -0.31
CA SER A 680 22.51 -15.65 0.66
C SER A 680 23.98 -15.36 0.94
N ASP A 681 24.51 -15.85 2.07
CA ASP A 681 25.94 -15.83 2.39
C ASP A 681 26.72 -16.98 1.73
N GLY A 682 26.03 -17.91 1.06
CA GLY A 682 26.64 -19.07 0.40
C GLY A 682 27.06 -20.19 1.35
N ASN A 683 26.80 -20.09 2.66
CA ASN A 683 27.24 -21.07 3.65
C ASN A 683 26.34 -22.31 3.67
N ALA A 684 26.37 -23.10 2.59
CA ALA A 684 25.58 -24.32 2.46
C ALA A 684 26.10 -25.44 3.40
N ASN A 685 25.55 -25.51 4.62
CA ASN A 685 25.89 -26.53 5.62
C ASN A 685 25.01 -27.79 5.53
N GLU A 686 23.89 -27.74 4.79
CA GLU A 686 22.96 -28.86 4.58
C GLU A 686 22.65 -29.11 3.10
N GLY A 687 22.37 -30.37 2.73
CA GLY A 687 21.99 -30.74 1.37
C GLY A 687 23.16 -30.89 0.37
N GLY A 688 24.39 -30.60 0.79
CA GLY A 688 25.60 -30.72 -0.03
C GLY A 688 25.76 -29.57 -1.05
N LYS A 689 26.74 -29.71 -1.96
CA LYS A 689 27.03 -28.67 -2.96
C LYS A 689 25.91 -28.58 -4.01
N PRO A 690 25.37 -27.38 -4.31
CA PRO A 690 24.23 -27.18 -5.23
C PRO A 690 24.56 -27.33 -6.73
N GLU A 691 25.65 -28.01 -7.08
CA GLU A 691 26.18 -28.07 -8.46
C GLU A 691 25.21 -28.75 -9.44
N LYS A 692 24.46 -29.76 -8.99
CA LYS A 692 23.54 -30.52 -9.84
C LYS A 692 22.31 -29.70 -10.19
N GLU A 693 21.74 -29.05 -9.18
CA GLU A 693 20.53 -28.23 -9.25
C GLU A 693 20.80 -26.95 -10.06
N ALA A 694 21.93 -26.29 -9.84
CA ALA A 694 22.36 -25.13 -10.61
C ALA A 694 22.52 -25.47 -12.11
N LYS A 695 23.15 -26.61 -12.43
CA LYS A 695 23.27 -27.10 -13.82
C LYS A 695 21.91 -27.41 -14.45
N LEU A 696 20.96 -27.92 -13.68
CA LEU A 696 19.60 -28.20 -14.15
C LEU A 696 18.83 -26.92 -14.48
N LEU A 697 18.85 -25.93 -13.59
CA LEU A 697 18.21 -24.62 -13.79
C LEU A 697 18.78 -23.90 -15.03
N LYS A 698 20.09 -24.00 -15.25
CA LYS A 698 20.73 -23.49 -16.46
C LYS A 698 20.20 -24.18 -17.73
N LYS A 699 20.00 -25.51 -17.70
CA LYS A 699 19.36 -26.24 -18.82
C LYS A 699 17.90 -25.82 -19.04
N PHE A 700 17.22 -25.36 -17.99
CA PHE A 700 15.88 -24.77 -18.08
C PHE A 700 15.88 -23.31 -18.53
N GLY A 701 17.04 -22.73 -18.85
CA GLY A 701 17.16 -21.36 -19.35
C GLY A 701 17.01 -20.29 -18.27
N VAL A 702 17.23 -20.65 -17.00
CA VAL A 702 17.23 -19.69 -15.89
C VAL A 702 18.59 -19.00 -15.81
N LYS A 703 18.62 -17.66 -15.89
CA LYS A 703 19.82 -16.86 -15.61
C LYS A 703 19.89 -16.56 -14.12
N MET A 704 20.94 -17.02 -13.44
CA MET A 704 21.08 -16.90 -12.00
C MET A 704 22.08 -15.80 -11.62
N PHE A 705 21.71 -15.02 -10.62
CA PHE A 705 22.50 -13.98 -9.97
C PHE A 705 22.54 -14.25 -8.47
N ALA A 706 23.69 -14.05 -7.85
CA ALA A 706 23.86 -14.13 -6.40
C ALA A 706 24.07 -12.73 -5.85
N ILE A 707 23.40 -12.42 -4.75
CA ILE A 707 23.61 -11.22 -3.94
C ILE A 707 24.11 -11.74 -2.60
N ALA A 708 25.42 -11.65 -2.44
CA ALA A 708 26.12 -12.13 -1.27
C ALA A 708 25.85 -11.21 -0.08
N VAL A 709 25.28 -11.77 0.98
CA VAL A 709 24.89 -11.07 2.21
C VAL A 709 25.56 -11.77 3.39
N GLY A 710 25.63 -11.15 4.57
CA GLY A 710 26.37 -11.74 5.69
C GLY A 710 27.85 -11.41 5.68
N LYS A 711 28.51 -11.53 6.85
CA LYS A 711 29.93 -11.17 7.02
C LYS A 711 30.92 -12.27 6.59
N LYS A 712 30.50 -13.55 6.58
CA LYS A 712 31.31 -14.70 6.15
C LYS A 712 30.71 -15.30 4.88
N ARG A 713 31.12 -14.77 3.73
CA ARG A 713 30.55 -15.11 2.41
C ARG A 713 31.34 -16.22 1.75
N ASP A 714 30.70 -17.33 1.40
CA ASP A 714 31.29 -18.40 0.62
C ASP A 714 31.10 -18.15 -0.89
N ARG A 715 32.05 -17.38 -1.46
CA ARG A 715 32.09 -17.10 -2.91
C ARG A 715 32.18 -18.37 -3.76
N VAL A 716 32.77 -19.45 -3.26
CA VAL A 716 32.95 -20.70 -4.03
C VAL A 716 31.59 -21.33 -4.30
N ILE A 717 30.72 -21.38 -3.30
CA ILE A 717 29.35 -21.87 -3.45
C ILE A 717 28.51 -20.92 -4.32
N LEU A 718 28.60 -19.61 -4.12
CA LEU A 718 27.86 -18.64 -4.96
C LEU A 718 28.28 -18.69 -6.44
N LYS A 719 29.56 -18.97 -6.72
CA LYS A 719 30.08 -19.21 -8.08
C LYS A 719 29.56 -20.50 -8.68
N ILE A 720 29.46 -21.57 -7.89
CA ILE A 720 28.86 -22.83 -8.32
C ILE A 720 27.41 -22.60 -8.76
N ILE A 721 26.67 -21.78 -8.03
CA ILE A 721 25.26 -21.50 -8.31
C ILE A 721 25.12 -20.65 -9.58
N THR A 722 25.83 -19.53 -9.67
CA THR A 722 25.71 -18.59 -10.80
C THR A 722 26.41 -19.06 -12.07
N ASN A 723 27.41 -19.94 -11.95
CA ASN A 723 28.31 -20.40 -13.01
C ASN A 723 29.13 -19.28 -13.69
N ASP A 724 29.06 -18.04 -13.19
CA ASP A 724 29.74 -16.86 -13.73
C ASP A 724 29.90 -15.83 -12.61
N GLU A 725 31.15 -15.51 -12.28
CA GLU A 725 31.48 -14.61 -11.17
C GLU A 725 30.98 -13.17 -11.39
N ASN A 726 30.75 -12.76 -12.64
CA ASN A 726 30.17 -11.45 -12.95
C ASN A 726 28.69 -11.35 -12.54
N ASN A 727 28.06 -12.47 -12.20
CA ASN A 727 26.69 -12.54 -11.71
C ASN A 727 26.64 -12.68 -10.17
N ILE A 728 27.77 -12.56 -9.46
CA ILE A 728 27.83 -12.49 -8.00
C ILE A 728 28.06 -11.03 -7.61
N PHE A 729 27.20 -10.51 -6.73
CA PHE A 729 27.22 -9.14 -6.27
C PHE A 729 27.41 -9.10 -4.76
N GLU A 730 28.41 -8.36 -4.30
CA GLU A 730 28.75 -8.19 -2.89
C GLU A 730 28.58 -6.74 -2.47
N PHE A 731 28.06 -6.52 -1.27
CA PHE A 731 27.71 -5.19 -0.78
C PHE A 731 28.14 -4.97 0.66
N ASP A 732 28.75 -3.82 0.91
CA ASP A 732 29.13 -3.37 2.25
C ASP A 732 27.97 -2.66 2.96
N SER A 733 27.00 -2.14 2.19
CA SER A 733 25.76 -1.55 2.67
C SER A 733 24.62 -1.71 1.67
N TYR A 734 23.48 -2.22 2.14
CA TYR A 734 22.26 -2.31 1.35
C TYR A 734 21.75 -0.94 0.88
N GLN A 735 22.04 0.14 1.61
CA GLN A 735 21.65 1.50 1.23
C GLN A 735 22.27 1.95 -0.09
N LYS A 736 23.56 1.64 -0.30
CA LYS A 736 24.24 1.93 -1.57
C LYS A 736 23.73 1.05 -2.72
N LEU A 737 23.35 -0.20 -2.44
CA LEU A 737 22.68 -1.08 -3.41
C LEU A 737 21.32 -0.53 -3.84
N PHE A 738 20.53 -0.01 -2.89
CA PHE A 738 19.25 0.64 -3.17
C PHE A 738 19.44 1.86 -4.09
N ASP A 739 20.42 2.71 -3.82
CA ASP A 739 20.73 3.88 -4.65
C ASP A 739 21.11 3.46 -6.08
N VAL A 740 21.94 2.43 -6.20
CA VAL A 740 22.40 1.88 -7.48
C VAL A 740 21.26 1.26 -8.28
N ILE A 741 20.40 0.43 -7.67
CA ILE A 741 19.25 -0.17 -8.34
C ILE A 741 18.26 0.92 -8.78
N SER A 742 18.03 1.92 -7.93
CA SER A 742 17.17 3.06 -8.23
C SER A 742 17.69 3.88 -9.41
N ARG A 743 19.00 4.15 -9.47
CA ARG A 743 19.66 4.85 -10.59
C ARG A 743 19.68 4.01 -11.88
N THR A 744 19.83 2.70 -11.74
CA THR A 744 19.98 1.75 -12.85
C THR A 744 18.65 1.42 -13.52
N ILE A 745 17.59 1.18 -12.74
CA ILE A 745 16.23 0.88 -13.24
C ILE A 745 15.48 2.19 -13.55
N GLY A 746 15.75 3.26 -12.80
CA GLY A 746 15.12 4.58 -12.95
C GLY A 746 15.57 5.40 -14.17
N ASN A 747 16.42 4.85 -15.05
CA ASN A 747 16.98 5.60 -16.18
C ASN A 747 16.00 5.83 -17.36
N GLN A 748 14.69 5.82 -17.11
CA GLN A 748 13.69 6.34 -18.05
C GLN A 748 12.78 7.43 -17.46
N THR A 749 12.79 7.69 -16.15
CA THR A 749 11.99 8.77 -15.52
C THR A 749 12.58 9.15 -14.16
N ASN A 750 13.19 10.34 -14.05
CA ASN A 750 13.65 10.88 -12.77
C ASN A 750 12.47 11.45 -11.98
N PHE A 751 11.95 10.72 -10.99
CA PHE A 751 10.84 11.15 -10.12
C PHE A 751 11.28 12.16 -9.04
N GLN A 752 12.58 12.47 -8.93
CA GLN A 752 13.06 13.61 -8.16
C GLN A 752 12.86 14.93 -8.91
N LEU A 753 12.65 14.89 -10.24
CA LEU A 753 12.34 16.10 -11.00
C LEU A 753 10.95 16.59 -10.62
N CYS A 754 10.87 17.85 -10.22
CA CYS A 754 9.64 18.45 -9.78
C CYS A 754 8.64 18.62 -10.93
N GLY A 755 7.35 18.66 -10.62
CA GLY A 755 6.31 19.14 -11.54
C GLY A 755 6.10 18.29 -12.80
N ILE A 756 6.49 17.01 -12.79
CA ILE A 756 6.22 16.08 -13.90
C ILE A 756 4.94 15.28 -13.61
N ASN A 757 3.85 15.59 -14.30
CA ASN A 757 2.65 14.74 -14.27
C ASN A 757 2.65 13.79 -15.49
N GLN A 758 2.43 12.49 -15.28
CA GLN A 758 2.64 11.42 -16.26
C GLN A 758 1.34 10.70 -16.71
N PRO A 759 0.37 11.40 -17.34
CA PRO A 759 -1.00 10.90 -17.56
C PRO A 759 -1.10 9.64 -18.44
N ASN A 760 -0.16 9.37 -19.36
CA ASN A 760 -0.31 8.28 -20.33
C ASN A 760 -0.09 6.86 -19.75
N LEU A 761 0.33 6.71 -18.48
CA LEU A 761 0.70 5.39 -17.87
C LEU A 761 -0.54 4.77 -17.21
N ILE A 762 -1.42 5.63 -16.70
CA ILE A 762 -2.65 5.29 -15.99
C ILE A 762 -3.82 5.02 -16.97
N LYS A 763 -3.69 5.43 -18.25
CA LYS A 763 -4.72 5.23 -19.30
C LYS A 763 -5.15 3.76 -19.52
N ARG A 764 -4.38 2.76 -19.06
CA ARG A 764 -4.72 1.33 -19.23
C ARG A 764 -5.56 0.74 -18.11
N ASN A 765 -5.65 1.38 -16.95
CA ASN A 765 -6.55 0.98 -15.87
C ASN A 765 -7.76 1.91 -15.81
N LYS A 766 -8.62 1.85 -16.83
CA LYS A 766 -10.03 2.16 -16.58
C LYS A 766 -10.54 1.09 -15.63
N ILE A 767 -10.54 1.40 -14.34
CA ILE A 767 -11.44 0.78 -13.38
C ILE A 767 -12.81 0.78 -14.06
N ASN A 768 -13.36 -0.40 -14.33
CA ASN A 768 -14.70 -0.56 -14.87
C ASN A 768 -15.71 -0.10 -13.80
N LEU A 769 -15.83 1.21 -13.61
CA LEU A 769 -17.00 1.82 -12.98
C LEU A 769 -18.18 1.61 -13.92
N ASN A 770 -18.92 0.53 -13.68
CA ASN A 770 -20.31 0.28 -14.06
C ASN A 770 -20.76 0.74 -15.46
N LYS A 771 -20.72 -0.19 -16.41
CA LYS A 771 -21.35 -0.09 -17.74
C LYS A 771 -22.90 -0.08 -17.75
N ASN A 772 -23.58 0.12 -16.63
CA ASN A 772 -25.06 0.13 -16.55
C ASN A 772 -25.71 1.49 -16.27
N ARG A 773 -25.01 2.61 -16.45
CA ARG A 773 -25.65 3.96 -16.47
C ARG A 773 -25.50 4.74 -17.77
N ARG A 774 -25.30 4.05 -18.91
CA ARG A 774 -25.52 4.66 -20.23
C ARG A 774 -26.99 4.58 -20.63
N LYS A 775 -27.82 5.44 -20.03
CA LYS A 775 -29.00 6.07 -20.66
C LYS A 775 -29.62 7.06 -19.68
N ARG A 776 -29.57 8.35 -20.07
CA ARG A 776 -29.98 9.58 -19.37
C ARG A 776 -28.91 10.20 -18.45
N PHE A 777 -27.91 10.82 -19.05
CA PHE A 777 -27.25 11.98 -18.47
C PHE A 777 -27.63 13.18 -19.35
N ILE A 778 -28.48 14.04 -18.80
CA ILE A 778 -28.68 15.43 -19.21
C ILE A 778 -27.81 16.24 -18.22
N ASP A 779 -27.18 17.29 -18.73
CA ASP A 779 -26.25 18.22 -18.06
C ASP A 779 -26.31 18.34 -16.53
N GLY A 780 -25.11 18.39 -15.94
CA GLY A 780 -24.89 19.00 -14.63
C GLY A 780 -24.51 18.03 -13.51
N ILE A 781 -23.51 18.45 -12.73
CA ILE A 781 -23.08 18.02 -11.39
C ILE A 781 -21.68 17.37 -11.41
N GLY A 782 -20.67 18.22 -11.23
CA GLY A 782 -19.29 17.91 -10.89
C GLY A 782 -18.89 18.62 -9.59
N ARG A 783 -17.97 17.98 -8.85
CA ARG A 783 -17.52 18.20 -7.46
C ARG A 783 -16.27 19.11 -7.40
N ILE A 784 -16.00 19.78 -6.26
CA ILE A 784 -15.52 21.19 -6.19
C ILE A 784 -16.63 22.01 -6.84
N VAL A 785 -17.02 23.18 -6.33
CA VAL A 785 -18.15 23.86 -6.96
C VAL A 785 -17.79 24.06 -8.45
N GLY A 786 -18.48 23.37 -9.37
CA GLY A 786 -18.15 23.29 -10.80
C GLY A 786 -16.93 22.47 -11.26
N GLY A 787 -16.24 21.70 -10.41
CA GLY A 787 -15.05 20.90 -10.78
C GLY A 787 -15.36 19.48 -11.28
N GLN A 788 -14.31 18.74 -11.67
CA GLN A 788 -14.44 17.36 -12.19
C GLN A 788 -13.55 16.40 -11.39
N GLU A 789 -13.92 15.10 -11.38
CA GLU A 789 -13.04 14.06 -10.84
C GLU A 789 -11.68 14.12 -11.57
N ALA A 790 -10.59 14.07 -10.80
CA ALA A 790 -9.27 14.04 -11.38
C ALA A 790 -9.12 12.76 -12.20
N GLU A 791 -8.77 12.90 -13.49
CA GLU A 791 -8.63 11.75 -14.41
C GLU A 791 -7.42 10.86 -14.02
N TYR A 792 -6.51 11.40 -13.20
CA TYR A 792 -5.25 10.79 -12.74
C TYR A 792 -4.93 11.24 -11.31
N SER A 793 -4.06 10.51 -10.59
CA SER A 793 -3.51 10.98 -9.32
C SER A 793 -2.56 12.14 -9.57
N TRP A 794 -2.72 13.23 -8.82
CA TRP A 794 -1.72 14.30 -8.76
C TRP A 794 -0.61 13.86 -7.79
N PRO A 795 0.61 13.54 -8.26
CA PRO A 795 1.58 12.82 -7.44
C PRO A 795 2.10 13.58 -6.22
N TRP A 796 2.04 14.90 -6.26
CA TRP A 796 2.42 15.76 -5.14
C TRP A 796 1.30 15.95 -4.12
N MET A 797 0.09 15.44 -4.34
CA MET A 797 -1.02 15.73 -3.44
C MET A 797 -0.87 15.02 -2.09
N ALA A 798 -1.02 15.77 -1.00
CA ALA A 798 -1.04 15.28 0.37
C ALA A 798 -2.39 15.56 1.05
N ALA A 799 -2.92 14.57 1.76
CA ALA A 799 -4.08 14.69 2.63
C ALA A 799 -3.63 14.78 4.10
N LEU A 800 -4.06 15.82 4.81
CA LEU A 800 -3.67 16.07 6.21
C LEU A 800 -4.80 15.68 7.16
N TYR A 801 -4.44 14.87 8.16
CA TYR A 801 -5.38 14.35 9.15
C TYR A 801 -4.99 14.81 10.56
N LEU A 802 -5.99 15.21 11.33
CA LEU A 802 -5.88 15.54 12.75
C LEU A 802 -6.61 14.49 13.59
N LYS A 803 -5.99 14.10 14.70
CA LYS A 803 -6.60 13.20 15.68
C LYS A 803 -7.65 13.94 16.52
N ASN A 804 -8.91 13.48 16.51
CA ASN A 804 -10.00 14.07 17.29
C ASN A 804 -9.97 13.63 18.77
N LYS A 805 -10.88 14.17 19.61
CA LYS A 805 -11.00 13.85 21.05
C LYS A 805 -11.23 12.36 21.34
N ASN A 806 -11.76 11.60 20.37
CA ASN A 806 -12.01 10.16 20.46
C ASN A 806 -10.88 9.33 19.82
N ASN A 807 -9.70 9.91 19.62
CA ASN A 807 -8.54 9.28 19.00
C ASN A 807 -8.74 8.81 17.53
N LYS A 808 -9.80 9.25 16.84
CA LYS A 808 -10.02 8.95 15.42
C LYS A 808 -9.37 10.00 14.53
N TRP A 809 -8.83 9.57 13.40
CA TRP A 809 -8.24 10.45 12.39
C TRP A 809 -9.34 11.11 11.55
N GLU A 810 -9.34 12.44 11.50
CA GLU A 810 -10.25 13.22 10.68
C GLU A 810 -9.47 14.02 9.65
N PHE A 811 -9.87 13.95 8.39
CA PHE A 811 -9.33 14.79 7.33
C PHE A 811 -9.61 16.27 7.64
N LYS A 812 -8.60 17.13 7.54
CA LYS A 812 -8.70 18.57 7.81
C LYS A 812 -8.36 19.43 6.60
N CYS A 813 -7.23 19.17 5.97
CA CYS A 813 -6.70 20.02 4.90
C CYS A 813 -5.98 19.19 3.83
N GLY A 814 -5.77 19.81 2.68
CA GLY A 814 -4.82 19.37 1.68
C GLY A 814 -3.41 19.92 1.95
N GLY A 815 -2.46 19.44 1.15
CA GLY A 815 -1.09 19.91 1.09
C GLY A 815 -0.41 19.40 -0.18
N SER A 816 0.84 19.80 -0.38
CA SER A 816 1.64 19.42 -1.53
C SER A 816 3.05 18.97 -1.12
N ILE A 817 3.56 17.94 -1.79
CA ILE A 817 4.94 17.49 -1.62
C ILE A 817 5.86 18.46 -2.38
N ILE A 818 6.73 19.16 -1.66
CA ILE A 818 7.72 20.09 -2.27
C ILE A 818 9.15 19.55 -2.17
N HIS A 819 9.40 18.62 -1.24
CA HIS A 819 10.66 17.92 -1.03
C HIS A 819 10.38 16.52 -0.45
N SER A 820 11.35 15.61 -0.45
CA SER A 820 11.17 14.28 0.17
C SER A 820 10.82 14.38 1.65
N ASP A 821 11.25 15.45 2.31
CA ASP A 821 11.05 15.64 3.76
C ASP A 821 10.00 16.68 4.11
N TRP A 822 9.46 17.41 3.12
CA TRP A 822 8.64 18.60 3.36
C TRP A 822 7.34 18.61 2.56
N ILE A 823 6.25 18.86 3.27
CA ILE A 823 4.93 19.14 2.72
C ILE A 823 4.58 20.61 2.97
N LEU A 824 4.12 21.29 1.93
CA LEU A 824 3.63 22.67 1.97
C LEU A 824 2.11 22.68 2.16
N THR A 825 1.59 23.58 3.00
CA THR A 825 0.16 23.72 3.27
C THR A 825 -0.16 25.12 3.84
N ALA A 826 -1.41 25.36 4.24
CA ALA A 826 -1.86 26.62 4.83
C ALA A 826 -1.67 26.65 6.36
N ALA A 827 -1.41 27.83 6.93
CA ALA A 827 -1.28 28.03 8.37
C ALA A 827 -2.60 27.87 9.12
N HIS A 828 -3.71 28.36 8.55
CA HIS A 828 -5.02 28.31 9.19
C HIS A 828 -5.52 26.88 9.45
N CYS A 829 -4.96 25.88 8.77
CA CYS A 829 -5.22 24.46 9.04
C CYS A 829 -4.88 24.05 10.48
N PHE A 830 -3.98 24.80 11.13
CA PHE A 830 -3.50 24.55 12.48
C PHE A 830 -4.13 25.48 13.53
N PHE A 831 -5.03 26.40 13.12
CA PHE A 831 -5.76 27.31 14.00
C PHE A 831 -7.27 27.26 13.72
N VAL A 832 -8.06 26.61 14.58
CA VAL A 832 -9.53 26.60 14.45
C VAL A 832 -10.17 27.48 15.52
N VAL A 833 -11.04 28.40 15.09
CA VAL A 833 -11.78 29.37 15.91
C VAL A 833 -13.18 28.81 16.23
N ASP A 834 -13.44 28.56 17.51
CA ASP A 834 -14.77 28.59 18.15
C ASP A 834 -14.67 29.44 19.44
N GLY A 835 -14.08 30.64 19.32
CA GLY A 835 -14.11 31.66 20.39
C GLY A 835 -13.21 31.42 21.61
N PHE A 836 -12.39 30.38 21.66
CA PHE A 836 -11.31 30.24 22.65
C PHE A 836 -10.00 29.85 21.96
N LEU A 837 -8.95 30.63 22.25
CA LEU A 837 -7.56 30.23 22.08
C LEU A 837 -7.35 29.00 22.96
N ASP A 838 -7.20 27.81 22.38
CA ASP A 838 -6.57 26.67 23.05
C ASP A 838 -5.15 26.52 22.48
N ILE A 839 -4.42 27.63 22.50
CA ILE A 839 -2.97 27.56 22.64
C ILE A 839 -2.78 27.41 24.15
N ASP A 840 -2.85 26.16 24.63
CA ASP A 840 -2.15 25.83 25.88
C ASP A 840 -0.67 26.17 25.61
N GLU A 841 -0.25 27.38 25.98
CA GLU A 841 1.15 27.86 25.89
C GLU A 841 2.12 26.96 26.70
N GLU A 842 1.62 25.94 27.40
CA GLU A 842 2.36 25.02 28.26
C GLU A 842 2.69 23.64 27.63
N LYS A 843 2.29 23.30 26.40
CA LYS A 843 2.59 21.99 25.80
C LYS A 843 3.62 22.05 24.66
N SER A 844 4.69 21.26 24.81
CA SER A 844 5.83 21.20 23.87
C SER A 844 5.43 20.95 22.42
N GLU A 845 6.22 21.48 21.48
CA GLU A 845 6.04 21.31 20.02
C GLU A 845 5.90 19.83 19.60
N GLU A 846 6.57 18.92 20.31
CA GLU A 846 6.49 17.45 20.09
C GLU A 846 5.10 16.86 20.36
N ILE A 847 4.33 17.41 21.32
CA ILE A 847 2.98 16.92 21.67
C ILE A 847 1.96 17.33 20.60
N GLN A 848 2.23 18.41 19.86
CA GLN A 848 1.34 18.95 18.84
C GLN A 848 1.53 18.26 17.49
N SER A 849 2.77 18.02 17.06
CA SER A 849 3.06 17.32 15.78
C SER A 849 2.58 15.86 15.79
N ALA A 850 2.64 15.18 16.95
CA ALA A 850 2.15 13.81 17.13
C ALA A 850 0.63 13.62 16.87
N LYS A 851 -0.16 14.70 16.89
CA LYS A 851 -1.60 14.66 16.59
C LYS A 851 -1.91 14.75 15.11
N TRP A 852 -0.91 14.99 14.27
CA TRP A 852 -1.04 15.14 12.82
C TRP A 852 -0.37 14.00 12.06
N LYS A 853 -0.96 13.62 10.93
CA LYS A 853 -0.34 12.75 9.94
C LYS A 853 -0.69 13.22 8.53
N ALA A 854 0.22 12.97 7.60
CA ALA A 854 -0.01 13.16 6.17
C ALA A 854 -0.26 11.80 5.49
N SER A 855 -1.06 11.81 4.42
CA SER A 855 -1.11 10.70 3.48
C SER A 855 -0.90 11.17 2.05
N VAL A 856 -0.11 10.41 1.29
CA VAL A 856 0.32 10.74 -0.08
C VAL A 856 0.07 9.56 -1.03
N GLY A 857 -0.01 9.83 -2.33
CA GLY A 857 -0.26 8.80 -3.36
C GLY A 857 -1.68 8.24 -3.36
N ARG A 858 -2.67 9.00 -2.87
CA ARG A 858 -4.09 8.60 -2.80
C ARG A 858 -4.94 9.28 -3.88
N LEU A 859 -5.93 8.55 -4.38
CA LEU A 859 -7.06 9.09 -5.16
C LEU A 859 -8.35 9.17 -4.35
N ASN A 860 -8.55 8.23 -3.42
CA ASN A 860 -9.75 8.13 -2.60
C ASN A 860 -9.38 8.16 -1.11
N ILE A 861 -9.79 9.22 -0.39
CA ILE A 861 -9.46 9.37 1.04
C ILE A 861 -10.25 8.44 1.97
N SER A 862 -11.34 7.85 1.47
CA SER A 862 -12.17 6.87 2.21
C SER A 862 -11.68 5.43 2.07
N ASP A 863 -10.72 5.16 1.18
CA ASP A 863 -10.06 3.86 1.10
C ASP A 863 -8.81 3.85 2.00
N GLU A 864 -8.95 3.32 3.21
CA GLU A 864 -7.86 3.26 4.21
C GLU A 864 -6.61 2.52 3.70
N ASN A 865 -6.75 1.65 2.69
CA ASN A 865 -5.66 0.86 2.12
C ASN A 865 -4.96 1.51 0.92
N SER A 866 -5.51 2.60 0.35
CA SER A 866 -4.89 3.30 -0.79
C SER A 866 -3.82 4.28 -0.29
N GLY A 867 -2.59 4.33 -0.79
CA GLY A 867 -1.59 5.37 -0.43
C GLY A 867 -0.91 5.30 0.96
N LEU A 868 0.19 6.04 1.10
CA LEU A 868 1.16 5.92 2.20
C LEU A 868 0.90 6.94 3.31
N PHE A 869 1.17 6.58 4.57
CA PHE A 869 1.05 7.47 5.73
C PHE A 869 2.41 7.86 6.30
N TYR A 870 2.54 9.15 6.63
CA TYR A 870 3.73 9.73 7.24
C TYR A 870 3.33 10.47 8.51
N LYS A 871 4.07 10.27 9.60
CA LYS A 871 3.85 11.07 10.82
C LYS A 871 4.51 12.43 10.63
N ILE A 872 3.96 13.46 11.26
CA ILE A 872 4.55 14.79 11.23
C ILE A 872 5.50 14.91 12.42
N SER A 873 6.77 15.18 12.14
CA SER A 873 7.79 15.41 13.17
C SER A 873 7.81 16.88 13.61
N THR A 874 7.64 17.81 12.67
CA THR A 874 7.69 19.26 12.93
C THR A 874 6.66 20.02 12.10
N ILE A 875 6.02 21.03 12.70
CA ILE A 875 5.11 21.96 12.04
C ILE A 875 5.71 23.36 12.16
N LYS A 876 5.97 24.02 11.03
CA LYS A 876 6.50 25.39 10.99
C LYS A 876 5.45 26.31 10.38
N ILE A 877 4.96 27.26 11.17
CA ILE A 877 3.99 28.27 10.75
C ILE A 877 4.73 29.58 10.52
N HIS A 878 4.35 30.34 9.50
CA HIS A 878 4.94 31.65 9.25
C HIS A 878 4.77 32.59 10.46
N GLN A 879 5.86 33.24 10.89
CA GLN A 879 5.89 34.02 12.13
C GLN A 879 4.91 35.22 12.10
N GLU A 880 4.69 35.78 10.91
CA GLU A 880 3.76 36.89 10.67
C GLU A 880 2.38 36.45 10.14
N TYR A 881 1.94 35.22 10.43
CA TYR A 881 0.59 34.78 10.08
C TYR A 881 -0.48 35.60 10.82
N ASP A 882 -1.43 36.18 10.09
CA ASP A 882 -2.55 36.93 10.65
C ASP A 882 -3.89 36.24 10.34
N SER A 883 -4.52 35.69 11.38
CA SER A 883 -5.80 34.98 11.26
C SER A 883 -6.99 35.87 10.90
N LYS A 884 -6.88 37.21 11.02
CA LYS A 884 -7.95 38.15 10.65
C LYS A 884 -7.94 38.49 9.17
N SER A 885 -6.76 38.70 8.60
CA SER A 885 -6.58 39.03 7.18
C SER A 885 -6.20 37.83 6.32
N TYR A 886 -5.93 36.68 6.94
CA TYR A 886 -5.28 35.51 6.33
C TYR A 886 -3.94 35.87 5.67
N GLY A 887 -3.27 36.90 6.20
CA GLY A 887 -1.93 37.29 5.75
C GLY A 887 -0.91 36.23 6.10
N ASN A 888 -0.02 35.92 5.15
CA ASN A 888 1.03 34.91 5.31
C ASN A 888 0.49 33.53 5.75
N ASP A 889 -0.65 33.13 5.19
CA ASP A 889 -1.29 31.85 5.47
C ASP A 889 -0.55 30.68 4.81
N ILE A 890 0.60 30.31 5.38
CA ILE A 890 1.53 29.28 4.91
C ILE A 890 2.15 28.52 6.08
N ALA A 891 2.26 27.20 5.93
CA ALA A 891 2.94 26.32 6.87
C ALA A 891 3.72 25.20 6.17
N LEU A 892 4.76 24.71 6.83
CA LEU A 892 5.62 23.61 6.39
C LEU A 892 5.54 22.45 7.38
N LEU A 893 5.38 21.24 6.87
CA LEU A 893 5.35 20.03 7.67
C LEU A 893 6.55 19.16 7.33
N LYS A 894 7.36 18.85 8.33
CA LYS A 894 8.43 17.87 8.22
C LYS A 894 7.88 16.48 8.53
N VAL A 895 8.09 15.52 7.64
CA VAL A 895 7.71 14.12 7.88
C VAL A 895 8.75 13.41 8.76
N ASP A 896 8.37 12.32 9.44
CA ASP A 896 9.27 11.52 10.28
C ASP A 896 10.22 10.62 9.47
N LYS A 897 9.84 10.30 8.24
CA LYS A 897 10.63 9.53 7.27
C LYS A 897 10.49 10.15 5.90
N SER A 898 11.58 10.20 5.14
CA SER A 898 11.57 10.76 3.78
C SER A 898 10.56 10.05 2.88
N ILE A 899 9.77 10.85 2.16
CA ILE A 899 8.81 10.41 1.15
C ILE A 899 9.59 9.80 -0.01
N VAL A 900 9.22 8.57 -0.35
CA VAL A 900 9.79 7.86 -1.49
C VAL A 900 9.03 8.32 -2.73
N PHE A 901 9.75 8.77 -3.77
CA PHE A 901 9.14 9.21 -5.02
C PHE A 901 8.99 8.07 -6.03
N ASP A 902 7.79 7.97 -6.60
CA ASP A 902 7.40 7.01 -7.62
C ASP A 902 6.33 7.61 -8.58
N ILE A 903 5.58 6.76 -9.28
CA ILE A 903 4.53 7.19 -10.22
C ILE A 903 3.31 7.85 -9.54
N TYR A 904 3.12 7.62 -8.25
CA TYR A 904 2.04 8.15 -7.41
C TYR A 904 2.51 9.23 -6.45
N THR A 905 3.83 9.34 -6.20
CA THR A 905 4.44 10.34 -5.32
C THR A 905 5.59 11.06 -6.01
N SER A 906 5.50 12.38 -6.20
CA SER A 906 6.63 13.19 -6.71
C SER A 906 6.49 14.64 -6.25
N PRO A 907 7.56 15.43 -6.20
CA PRO A 907 7.45 16.82 -5.78
C PRO A 907 6.83 17.70 -6.88
N ILE A 908 6.14 18.77 -6.49
CA ILE A 908 5.76 19.87 -7.38
C ILE A 908 6.85 20.94 -7.41
N CYS A 909 7.01 21.65 -8.52
CA CYS A 909 8.01 22.72 -8.60
C CYS A 909 7.59 23.96 -7.80
N LEU A 910 8.52 24.54 -7.07
CA LEU A 910 8.35 25.87 -6.50
C LEU A 910 8.65 26.94 -7.57
N PRO A 911 7.85 28.01 -7.66
CA PRO A 911 8.11 29.11 -8.60
C PRO A 911 9.41 29.83 -8.23
N PRO A 912 10.06 30.58 -9.14
CA PRO A 912 11.12 31.53 -8.78
C PRO A 912 10.63 32.57 -7.76
N SER A 913 11.56 33.25 -7.06
CA SER A 913 11.19 34.40 -6.24
C SER A 913 10.61 35.50 -7.12
N MET A 914 9.72 36.34 -6.58
CA MET A 914 8.94 37.28 -7.39
C MET A 914 9.82 38.20 -8.29
N ASN A 915 11.00 38.58 -7.80
CA ASN A 915 11.95 39.43 -8.53
C ASN A 915 12.69 38.71 -9.66
N ASP A 916 12.69 37.37 -9.67
CA ASP A 916 13.39 36.54 -10.64
C ASP A 916 12.47 36.01 -11.76
N ILE A 917 11.17 36.36 -11.71
CA ILE A 917 10.22 35.99 -12.75
C ILE A 917 10.36 36.96 -13.93
N PRO A 918 10.67 36.48 -15.15
CA PRO A 918 10.79 37.35 -16.32
C PRO A 918 9.47 38.08 -16.64
N GLU A 919 9.53 39.35 -17.04
CA GLU A 919 8.34 40.18 -17.33
C GLU A 919 7.40 39.59 -18.40
N LYS A 920 7.92 38.77 -19.32
CA LYS A 920 7.12 38.11 -20.38
C LYS A 920 6.69 36.69 -20.03
N SER A 921 6.97 36.21 -18.81
CA SER A 921 6.59 34.85 -18.42
C SER A 921 5.07 34.66 -18.42
N GLU A 922 4.61 33.48 -18.82
CA GLU A 922 3.20 33.08 -18.71
C GLU A 922 2.75 32.95 -17.24
N MET A 923 3.70 32.77 -16.31
CA MET A 923 3.44 32.59 -14.87
C MET A 923 2.82 33.84 -14.25
N TYR A 924 1.74 33.66 -13.47
CA TYR A 924 0.95 34.73 -12.84
C TYR A 924 0.28 35.73 -13.80
N SER A 925 0.32 35.50 -15.12
CA SER A 925 -0.28 36.43 -16.08
C SER A 925 -1.81 36.50 -15.93
N SER A 926 -2.38 37.72 -16.03
CA SER A 926 -3.83 37.94 -15.95
C SER A 926 -4.59 37.02 -16.91
N LYS A 927 -5.67 36.40 -16.43
CA LYS A 927 -6.53 35.44 -17.16
C LYS A 927 -5.83 34.14 -17.59
N SER A 928 -4.57 33.93 -17.23
CA SER A 928 -3.95 32.62 -17.43
C SER A 928 -4.63 31.57 -16.57
N GLU A 929 -4.61 30.34 -17.06
CA GLU A 929 -5.33 29.25 -16.43
C GLU A 929 -4.46 28.61 -15.35
N ALA A 930 -5.06 28.43 -14.17
CA ALA A 930 -4.48 27.70 -13.05
C ALA A 930 -5.40 26.55 -12.65
N TYR A 931 -4.83 25.50 -12.07
CA TYR A 931 -5.53 24.32 -11.59
C TYR A 931 -5.49 24.27 -10.07
N VAL A 932 -6.65 24.16 -9.44
CA VAL A 932 -6.77 23.80 -8.03
C VAL A 932 -7.13 22.33 -7.91
N VAL A 933 -6.57 21.67 -6.92
CA VAL A 933 -6.76 20.23 -6.68
C VAL A 933 -6.96 19.98 -5.20
N GLY A 934 -7.95 19.15 -4.85
CA GLY A 934 -8.26 18.84 -3.45
C GLY A 934 -9.47 17.93 -3.27
N TRP A 935 -9.85 17.70 -2.01
CA TRP A 935 -10.97 16.84 -1.58
C TRP A 935 -12.11 17.65 -0.94
N GLY A 936 -12.19 18.94 -1.26
CA GLY A 936 -13.12 19.87 -0.65
C GLY A 936 -14.59 19.61 -0.96
N ASN A 937 -15.42 20.37 -0.25
CA ASN A 937 -16.87 20.38 -0.34
C ASN A 937 -17.36 20.65 -1.78
N THR A 938 -18.52 20.05 -2.09
CA THR A 938 -19.04 19.95 -3.46
C THR A 938 -20.31 20.76 -3.70
N GLU A 939 -20.78 21.49 -2.68
CA GLU A 939 -22.01 22.29 -2.70
C GLU A 939 -21.70 23.76 -2.37
N VAL A 940 -22.43 24.71 -2.98
CA VAL A 940 -22.34 26.14 -2.65
C VAL A 940 -22.83 26.34 -1.22
N ALA A 941 -22.08 27.07 -0.39
CA ALA A 941 -22.52 27.37 0.97
C ALA A 941 -23.64 28.41 0.95
N ASP A 942 -24.85 28.02 1.35
CA ASP A 942 -25.92 28.99 1.64
C ASP A 942 -25.57 29.72 2.95
N LEU A 943 -25.31 31.02 2.84
CA LEU A 943 -24.98 31.93 3.94
C LEU A 943 -26.07 31.98 5.04
N SER A 944 -27.23 31.33 4.84
CA SER A 944 -28.33 31.24 5.78
C SER A 944 -28.56 29.85 6.42
N SER A 945 -27.81 28.81 6.02
CA SER A 945 -28.03 27.43 6.48
C SER A 945 -26.88 26.87 7.34
N SER A 946 -27.21 26.28 8.49
CA SER A 946 -26.24 25.67 9.44
C SER A 946 -25.94 24.19 9.15
N GLN A 947 -26.22 23.67 7.94
CA GLN A 947 -26.03 22.26 7.63
C GLN A 947 -24.55 21.94 7.34
N LYS A 948 -23.98 20.94 8.04
CA LYS A 948 -22.63 20.40 7.77
C LYS A 948 -22.61 19.73 6.39
N GLN A 949 -21.96 20.38 5.43
CA GLN A 949 -21.72 19.84 4.09
C GLN A 949 -20.62 18.76 4.12
N LYS A 950 -20.72 17.76 3.23
CA LYS A 950 -19.82 16.58 3.19
C LYS A 950 -18.71 16.76 2.13
N ASN A 951 -17.46 16.58 2.55
CA ASN A 951 -16.27 16.57 1.69
C ASN A 951 -16.33 15.45 0.64
N SER A 952 -15.55 15.58 -0.43
CA SER A 952 -15.43 14.52 -1.43
C SER A 952 -14.49 13.42 -0.99
N ASP A 953 -14.93 12.17 -1.17
CA ASP A 953 -14.08 11.00 -0.96
C ASP A 953 -13.03 10.84 -2.08
N ILE A 954 -13.26 11.42 -3.26
CA ILE A 954 -12.41 11.28 -4.47
C ILE A 954 -11.68 12.60 -4.73
N LEU A 955 -10.43 12.55 -5.21
CA LEU A 955 -9.66 13.73 -5.57
C LEU A 955 -10.26 14.45 -6.78
N LEU A 956 -10.35 15.77 -6.69
CA LEU A 956 -11.02 16.62 -7.66
C LEU A 956 -10.06 17.67 -8.21
N GLN A 957 -10.39 18.18 -9.39
CA GLN A 957 -9.66 19.28 -10.02
C GLN A 957 -10.61 20.32 -10.60
N LEU A 958 -10.24 21.59 -10.47
CA LEU A 958 -10.93 22.72 -11.08
C LEU A 958 -9.92 23.65 -11.75
N LYS A 959 -10.31 24.18 -12.91
CA LYS A 959 -9.50 25.12 -13.70
C LYS A 959 -10.08 26.53 -13.54
N LEU A 960 -9.25 27.48 -13.09
CA LEU A 960 -9.66 28.84 -12.75
C LEU A 960 -8.77 29.88 -13.46
N PRO A 961 -9.33 31.00 -13.93
CA PRO A 961 -8.53 32.11 -14.44
C PRO A 961 -7.94 32.93 -13.28
N LEU A 962 -6.67 33.32 -13.40
CA LEU A 962 -6.01 34.25 -12.48
C LEU A 962 -6.43 35.69 -12.74
N HIS A 963 -6.38 36.53 -11.70
CA HIS A 963 -6.59 37.97 -11.81
C HIS A 963 -5.36 38.76 -11.36
N ASP A 964 -5.26 39.99 -11.86
CA ASP A 964 -4.18 40.89 -11.51
C ASP A 964 -4.23 41.31 -10.03
N ASP A 965 -3.05 41.60 -9.47
CA ASP A 965 -2.88 42.12 -8.10
C ASP A 965 -3.79 43.33 -7.80
N LYS A 966 -4.13 44.16 -8.80
CA LYS A 966 -5.04 45.30 -8.63
C LYS A 966 -6.47 44.87 -8.30
N ILE A 967 -6.94 43.74 -8.81
CA ILE A 967 -8.26 43.17 -8.50
C ILE A 967 -8.18 42.45 -7.15
N CYS A 968 -7.16 41.61 -6.96
CA CYS A 968 -7.01 40.80 -5.76
C CYS A 968 -6.74 41.59 -4.48
N LYS A 969 -6.38 42.87 -4.57
CA LYS A 969 -6.16 43.75 -3.39
C LYS A 969 -7.35 44.66 -3.08
N GLN A 970 -8.46 44.55 -3.82
CA GLN A 970 -9.65 45.34 -3.55
C GLN A 970 -10.34 44.85 -2.28
N LYS A 971 -10.93 45.78 -1.51
CA LYS A 971 -11.70 45.42 -0.32
C LYS A 971 -12.93 44.60 -0.72
N VAL A 972 -13.09 43.45 -0.08
CA VAL A 972 -14.22 42.55 -0.27
C VAL A 972 -15.27 42.85 0.78
N ASN A 973 -16.48 43.18 0.34
CA ASN A 973 -17.62 43.45 1.21
C ASN A 973 -18.66 42.35 1.01
N PHE A 974 -19.04 41.65 2.08
CA PHE A 974 -20.07 40.61 2.01
C PHE A 974 -21.02 40.69 3.20
N LYS A 975 -22.24 40.20 3.01
CA LYS A 975 -23.28 40.19 4.03
C LYS A 975 -23.44 38.78 4.59
N ALA A 976 -23.40 38.64 5.91
CA ALA A 976 -23.64 37.37 6.59
C ALA A 976 -24.81 37.51 7.58
N SER A 977 -25.63 36.47 7.71
CA SER A 977 -26.70 36.41 8.70
C SER A 977 -26.16 35.85 10.01
N GLN A 978 -26.10 36.66 11.06
CA GLN A 978 -25.70 36.23 12.39
C GLN A 978 -26.84 36.51 13.37
N ALA A 979 -27.36 35.45 14.01
CA ALA A 979 -28.51 35.53 14.93
C ALA A 979 -29.75 36.26 14.36
N GLY A 980 -30.02 36.10 13.05
CA GLY A 980 -31.19 36.70 12.39
C GLY A 980 -31.05 38.18 12.03
N LYS A 981 -29.85 38.78 12.16
CA LYS A 981 -29.54 40.13 11.67
C LYS A 981 -28.49 40.06 10.54
N GLU A 982 -28.70 40.87 9.51
CA GLU A 982 -27.80 40.98 8.36
C GLU A 982 -26.63 41.91 8.73
N ILE A 983 -25.41 41.39 8.82
CA ILE A 983 -24.19 42.15 9.16
C ILE A 983 -23.27 42.20 7.94
N THR A 984 -22.82 43.41 7.58
CA THR A 984 -21.83 43.61 6.51
C THR A 984 -20.43 43.47 7.07
N HIS A 985 -19.66 42.53 6.52
CA HIS A 985 -18.26 42.28 6.85
C HIS A 985 -17.35 42.87 5.77
N TYR A 986 -16.20 43.38 6.21
CA TYR A 986 -15.19 43.98 5.35
C TYR A 986 -13.88 43.20 5.50
N LEU A 987 -13.44 42.54 4.44
CA LEU A 987 -12.13 41.86 4.39
C LEU A 987 -11.21 42.63 3.45
N THR A 988 -9.99 42.91 3.92
CA THR A 988 -8.92 43.49 3.10
C THR A 988 -7.89 42.40 2.84
N PRO A 989 -7.76 41.90 1.59
CA PRO A 989 -6.77 40.88 1.26
C PRO A 989 -5.33 41.34 1.54
N SER A 990 -4.48 40.41 1.96
CA SER A 990 -3.07 40.67 2.23
C SER A 990 -2.30 40.98 0.93
N PRO A 991 -1.20 41.78 0.98
CA PRO A 991 -0.30 41.97 -0.17
C PRO A 991 0.28 40.66 -0.73
N ASN A 992 0.35 39.62 0.10
CA ASN A 992 0.83 38.28 -0.24
C ASN A 992 -0.30 37.34 -0.70
N SER A 993 -1.50 37.87 -0.97
CA SER A 993 -2.60 37.12 -1.56
C SER A 993 -2.62 37.24 -3.08
N LEU A 994 -3.04 36.18 -3.75
CA LEU A 994 -3.48 36.15 -5.13
C LEU A 994 -4.95 35.70 -5.17
N CYS A 995 -5.65 35.96 -6.26
CA CYS A 995 -7.04 35.54 -6.43
C CYS A 995 -7.30 34.92 -7.80
N ALA A 996 -8.20 33.95 -7.84
CA ALA A 996 -8.59 33.24 -9.05
C ALA A 996 -10.10 32.97 -9.05
N GLY A 997 -10.70 32.91 -10.24
CA GLY A 997 -12.13 32.60 -10.40
C GLY A 997 -12.82 33.43 -11.46
N THR A 998 -13.95 32.95 -11.96
CA THR A 998 -14.72 33.68 -12.99
C THR A 998 -15.54 34.83 -12.41
N GLY A 999 -15.88 34.77 -11.11
CA GLY A 999 -16.78 35.72 -10.46
C GLY A 999 -18.27 35.50 -10.79
N GLU A 1000 -18.59 34.56 -11.69
CA GLU A 1000 -19.96 34.21 -12.10
C GLU A 1000 -20.67 33.27 -11.11
N GLY A 1001 -19.98 32.91 -10.01
CA GLY A 1001 -20.44 31.92 -9.04
C GLY A 1001 -20.35 30.48 -9.55
N LYS A 1002 -20.66 29.53 -8.67
CA LYS A 1002 -20.64 28.07 -8.90
C LYS A 1002 -19.26 27.48 -9.25
N GLN A 1003 -18.17 28.23 -9.11
CA GLN A 1003 -16.80 27.78 -9.39
C GLN A 1003 -15.80 28.34 -8.38
N ASP A 1004 -15.35 27.52 -7.42
CA ASP A 1004 -14.38 27.92 -6.39
C ASP A 1004 -13.83 26.72 -5.61
N ALA A 1005 -12.68 26.89 -4.97
CA ALA A 1005 -12.18 25.97 -3.94
C ALA A 1005 -13.06 26.08 -2.68
N CYS A 1006 -13.22 25.00 -1.93
CA CYS A 1006 -14.07 24.99 -0.73
C CYS A 1006 -13.41 24.33 0.48
N GLN A 1007 -14.14 24.30 1.60
CA GLN A 1007 -13.76 23.59 2.84
C GLN A 1007 -13.27 22.17 2.52
N GLY A 1008 -12.04 21.85 2.90
CA GLY A 1008 -11.36 20.59 2.56
C GLY A 1008 -10.41 20.64 1.35
N ASP A 1009 -10.42 21.72 0.56
CA ASP A 1009 -9.35 22.07 -0.39
C ASP A 1009 -8.28 22.96 0.26
N SER A 1010 -8.59 23.56 1.42
CA SER A 1010 -7.68 24.39 2.22
C SER A 1010 -6.30 23.76 2.37
N GLY A 1011 -5.25 24.55 2.14
CA GLY A 1011 -3.87 24.09 2.16
C GLY A 1011 -3.42 23.33 0.92
N GLY A 1012 -4.32 22.94 0.01
CA GLY A 1012 -3.98 22.32 -1.27
C GLY A 1012 -3.37 23.30 -2.29
N PRO A 1013 -2.75 22.78 -3.36
CA PRO A 1013 -2.01 23.59 -4.31
C PRO A 1013 -2.91 24.24 -5.38
N LEU A 1014 -2.62 25.50 -5.70
CA LEU A 1014 -3.00 26.16 -6.94
C LEU A 1014 -1.80 26.15 -7.89
N MET A 1015 -1.98 25.61 -9.10
CA MET A 1015 -0.86 25.21 -9.95
C MET A 1015 -0.97 25.75 -11.37
N GLN A 1016 0.17 26.06 -11.99
CA GLN A 1016 0.27 26.39 -13.42
C GLN A 1016 1.22 25.45 -14.15
N LEU A 1017 0.86 25.12 -15.40
CA LEU A 1017 1.72 24.33 -16.29
C LEU A 1017 2.52 25.28 -17.18
N ILE A 1018 3.81 25.44 -16.90
CA ILE A 1018 4.70 26.41 -17.55
C ILE A 1018 5.75 25.69 -18.42
N HIS A 1019 6.14 26.30 -19.55
CA HIS A 1019 7.24 25.83 -20.38
C HIS A 1019 8.60 26.16 -19.76
N SER A 1020 9.47 25.16 -19.65
CA SER A 1020 10.84 25.31 -19.12
C SER A 1020 11.90 24.94 -20.17
N ASN A 1021 13.01 25.69 -20.15
CA ASN A 1021 14.23 25.38 -20.90
C ASN A 1021 15.17 24.53 -20.04
N SER A 1022 15.33 23.24 -20.38
CA SER A 1022 16.45 22.43 -19.91
C SER A 1022 17.30 22.07 -21.14
N SER A 1023 18.58 22.43 -21.09
CA SER A 1023 19.70 22.43 -22.06
C SER A 1023 19.71 21.54 -23.33
N SER A 1024 18.57 21.29 -23.97
CA SER A 1024 18.35 20.76 -25.35
C SER A 1024 16.90 20.34 -25.65
N ASN A 1025 15.93 20.44 -24.71
CA ASN A 1025 14.51 20.13 -24.96
C ASN A 1025 13.55 21.04 -24.16
N ILE A 1026 12.50 21.56 -24.82
CA ILE A 1026 11.40 22.30 -24.18
C ILE A 1026 10.51 21.29 -23.45
N MET A 1027 10.43 21.37 -22.12
CA MET A 1027 9.54 20.52 -21.30
C MET A 1027 8.53 21.38 -20.53
N LYS A 1028 7.28 20.93 -20.43
CA LYS A 1028 6.27 21.54 -19.56
C LYS A 1028 6.41 21.01 -18.13
N ARG A 1029 6.34 21.90 -17.14
CA ARG A 1029 6.45 21.60 -15.70
C ARG A 1029 5.30 22.24 -14.93
N TRP A 1030 4.79 21.54 -13.93
CA TRP A 1030 3.79 22.05 -13.00
C TRP A 1030 4.47 22.79 -11.85
N PHE A 1031 4.05 24.03 -11.63
CA PHE A 1031 4.50 24.88 -10.54
C PHE A 1031 3.37 25.17 -9.57
N GLU A 1032 3.63 25.10 -8.26
CA GLU A 1032 2.69 25.54 -7.24
C GLU A 1032 2.81 27.06 -7.04
N ILE A 1033 1.89 27.79 -7.64
CA ILE A 1033 1.90 29.25 -7.62
C ILE A 1033 1.13 29.83 -6.43
N GLY A 1034 0.24 29.04 -5.82
CA GLY A 1034 -0.60 29.45 -4.71
C GLY A 1034 -0.97 28.31 -3.78
N ILE A 1035 -1.35 28.66 -2.55
CA ILE A 1035 -1.90 27.73 -1.54
C ILE A 1035 -3.33 28.14 -1.24
N VAL A 1036 -4.29 27.21 -1.27
CA VAL A 1036 -5.71 27.50 -0.99
C VAL A 1036 -5.85 28.05 0.44
N SER A 1037 -6.32 29.29 0.56
CA SER A 1037 -6.35 30.03 1.83
C SER A 1037 -7.78 30.32 2.29
N TRP A 1038 -8.52 31.20 1.60
CA TRP A 1038 -9.89 31.58 2.00
C TRP A 1038 -10.76 32.00 0.80
N GLY A 1039 -12.08 32.06 1.01
CA GLY A 1039 -13.07 32.46 0.01
C GLY A 1039 -14.45 32.69 0.61
N ILE A 1040 -15.35 33.32 -0.12
CA ILE A 1040 -16.72 33.63 0.35
C ILE A 1040 -17.73 32.66 -0.29
N GLY A 1041 -18.36 31.84 0.55
CA GLY A 1041 -19.49 30.97 0.15
C GLY A 1041 -19.17 29.82 -0.81
N CYS A 1042 -17.87 29.53 -1.04
CA CYS A 1042 -17.40 28.51 -1.97
C CYS A 1042 -18.03 28.66 -3.37
N GLY A 1043 -17.69 29.74 -4.07
CA GLY A 1043 -18.26 30.01 -5.39
C GLY A 1043 -19.59 30.76 -5.34
N LEU A 1044 -19.73 31.68 -4.39
CA LEU A 1044 -20.81 32.65 -4.41
C LEU A 1044 -20.62 33.61 -5.60
N GLU A 1045 -21.71 33.93 -6.29
CA GLU A 1045 -21.67 34.89 -7.40
C GLU A 1045 -21.16 36.26 -6.92
N GLY A 1046 -20.22 36.83 -7.67
CA GLY A 1046 -19.57 38.10 -7.36
C GLY A 1046 -18.28 38.02 -6.53
N TYR A 1047 -17.83 36.83 -6.11
CA TYR A 1047 -16.62 36.65 -5.30
C TYR A 1047 -15.58 35.74 -5.98
N TYR A 1048 -14.31 35.92 -5.61
CA TYR A 1048 -13.16 35.11 -6.06
C TYR A 1048 -12.61 34.28 -4.90
N GLY A 1049 -11.91 33.19 -5.23
CA GLY A 1049 -11.11 32.43 -4.28
C GLY A 1049 -9.75 33.11 -4.06
N TYR A 1050 -9.26 33.11 -2.82
CA TYR A 1050 -7.99 33.71 -2.43
C TYR A 1050 -6.97 32.65 -2.02
N TYR A 1051 -5.73 32.85 -2.47
CA TYR A 1051 -4.62 31.93 -2.27
C TYR A 1051 -3.39 32.67 -1.78
N THR A 1052 -2.56 32.01 -0.97
CA THR A 1052 -1.27 32.55 -0.53
C THR A 1052 -0.27 32.50 -1.68
N HIS A 1053 0.38 33.61 -1.99
CA HIS A 1053 1.27 33.75 -3.15
C HIS A 1053 2.66 33.17 -2.88
N VAL A 1054 2.90 31.93 -3.35
CA VAL A 1054 4.10 31.14 -3.02
C VAL A 1054 5.40 31.85 -3.41
N SER A 1055 5.45 32.47 -4.60
CA SER A 1055 6.66 33.19 -5.06
C SER A 1055 7.07 34.38 -4.17
N LYS A 1056 6.11 35.04 -3.50
CA LYS A 1056 6.41 36.15 -2.56
C LYS A 1056 6.97 35.63 -1.23
N LEU A 1057 6.69 34.37 -0.88
CA LEU A 1057 7.12 33.72 0.37
C LEU A 1057 8.18 32.63 0.15
N LYS A 1058 8.71 32.48 -1.08
CA LYS A 1058 9.70 31.45 -1.41
C LYS A 1058 10.93 31.52 -0.50
N GLN A 1059 11.44 32.72 -0.22
CA GLN A 1059 12.63 32.87 0.61
C GLN A 1059 12.42 32.32 2.03
N TRP A 1060 11.22 32.49 2.59
CA TRP A 1060 10.87 31.90 3.87
C TRP A 1060 10.87 30.36 3.79
N ILE A 1061 10.32 29.77 2.72
CA ILE A 1061 10.36 28.31 2.50
C ILE A 1061 11.80 27.80 2.48
N LEU A 1062 12.70 28.46 1.73
CA LEU A 1062 14.10 28.06 1.63
C LEU A 1062 14.82 28.15 2.98
N ASN A 1063 14.62 29.25 3.72
CA ASN A 1063 15.24 29.47 5.02
C ASN A 1063 14.79 28.43 6.06
N GLU A 1064 13.49 28.12 6.09
CA GLU A 1064 12.94 27.22 7.11
C GLU A 1064 13.25 25.74 6.84
N THR A 1065 13.39 25.36 5.57
CA THR A 1065 13.65 23.97 5.16
C THR A 1065 15.14 23.61 5.10
N ASN A 1066 16.02 24.59 4.85
CA ASN A 1066 17.45 24.38 4.61
C ASN A 1066 17.73 23.23 3.62
N SER A 1067 16.87 23.10 2.59
CA SER A 1067 16.89 22.00 1.62
C SER A 1067 17.19 22.54 0.23
N GLU A 1068 17.86 21.75 -0.61
CA GLU A 1068 18.09 22.10 -2.01
C GLU A 1068 16.87 21.72 -2.87
N PHE A 1069 16.32 22.69 -3.60
CA PHE A 1069 15.21 22.48 -4.54
C PHE A 1069 15.69 22.58 -5.99
N GLU A 1070 15.08 21.82 -6.90
CA GLU A 1070 15.37 21.92 -8.33
C GLU A 1070 15.13 23.36 -8.84
N ILE A 1071 16.17 23.97 -9.43
CA ILE A 1071 16.06 25.28 -10.05
C ILE A 1071 15.64 25.10 -11.50
N VAL A 1072 14.39 25.44 -11.79
CA VAL A 1072 13.80 25.32 -13.13
C VAL A 1072 13.77 26.71 -13.80
N ALA A 1073 14.54 26.88 -14.88
CA ALA A 1073 14.53 28.12 -15.65
C ALA A 1073 13.20 28.29 -16.40
N LEU A 1074 12.59 29.47 -16.27
CA LEU A 1074 11.38 29.85 -17.00
C LEU A 1074 11.74 30.31 -18.42
N ASN A 1075 10.93 29.92 -19.40
CA ASN A 1075 11.07 30.46 -20.76
C ASN A 1075 10.40 31.84 -20.86
N VAL A 1076 10.93 32.71 -21.74
CA VAL A 1076 10.52 34.11 -21.95
C VAL A 1076 9.84 34.28 -23.29
#